data_AF-A0A1A7C1V9-F1
#
_entry.id   AF-A0A1A7C1V9-F1
#
_cell.length_a   1.000
_cell.length_b   1.000
_cell.length_c   1.000
_cell.angle_alpha   90.00
_cell.angle_beta   90.00
_cell.angle_gamma   90.00
#
_symmetry.space_group_name_H-M   'P 1'
#
loop_
_entity.id
_entity.type
_entity.pdbx_description
1 polymer ?
#
loop_
_entity_poly.entity_id
_entity_poly.type
_entity_poly.pdbx_seq_one_letter_code
_entity_poly.pdbx_strand_id
1 'polypeptide(L)'
;MKNHLLIVSLAMLGLSACGGGGGGGASTAVATTATPAVVSAIASVSANTAAIGASLTVTGSNLDRVTAFQVGGVTLAASAVSATSATLTMPATPVSGALTLVTASGTVATSQAITAYLPLTAGELTPAAGIAGTSVSITGAGMANVTAVVFANGTAAAVQGHTDNSVTFVVPVGATTGQLTVRGTFNEALTSAAFTVLPTVSVTSISTAISGGNVIVTVAGSNLDQVNGAAIGSTAATIVSASASELRVSAPSTATGNLMLSSPSRAAVNAGTVAAFTLGAIDFSQVLNLSASDAALRLTRGKPAAVRVSVLGTLAGRSSPTVTLAASSSTGVNLGSLVLSGPATLPTTRNAYSFDGNFSVALPASWIQPGLQVRVTAVGNDGTQVSQQATPAVSSAARMRLVLVPLTTSDGTSVLPDPEVIRAALVRVYPYALDDITVTRRVPLDVGGSSAVDSWWSTTLPKIEAARSQEDSSAFYYGFVSQMSASRTAGLAYISDRTTGVSSPSAMGLDAAATRTASVDAFGNAWPEWLTTMIHEIGHNHSLRHVACGSPTDAVTDYPYANGDLGSQPLYNSNYGATIGQLSQASYSSGGGTRQMKDVMSYCSGAWFSDYSYARVQQFLESYAARLARTGRSSSVGASVLAADNGYLTISGRITDHGVQLHPAVASATARTGTADSSATYSLRILTASGQTMNVPFDTQQLADSRVDVSHFRVSFANPGDISDIDVLANGKVVSKIDRSVRRAVAATAANLQTTQNAGKLALRWNADAEPYAAVLYVAADGRKTVIASALTGGSTAVDVSALPAGGRFEVSLSSSVRGRMVKVARQ
;
A
#
# COMPACT_ATOMS: atom_id res chain seq x y z
N MET A 1 6.70 53.98 7.46
CA MET A 1 6.25 54.10 6.06
C MET A 1 4.83 53.55 5.95
N LYS A 2 3.92 54.42 5.48
CA LYS A 2 2.63 54.20 4.79
C LYS A 2 1.64 53.24 5.48
N ASN A 3 0.59 53.75 6.13
CA ASN A 3 -0.64 54.34 5.54
C ASN A 3 -1.43 53.29 4.71
N HIS A 4 -2.75 53.17 4.79
CA HIS A 4 -3.77 54.19 4.53
C HIS A 4 -5.15 53.64 5.00
N LEU A 5 -5.99 54.41 5.73
CA LEU A 5 -6.97 55.41 5.22
C LEU A 5 -8.24 54.73 4.66
N LEU A 6 -9.48 55.21 4.75
CA LEU A 6 -10.11 56.51 5.12
C LEU A 6 -11.65 56.31 4.97
N ILE A 7 -12.56 57.04 5.64
CA ILE A 7 -13.46 58.13 5.12
C ILE A 7 -14.82 57.98 5.85
N VAL A 8 -15.63 58.96 6.31
CA VAL A 8 -15.72 60.45 6.30
C VAL A 8 -16.94 60.81 7.20
N SER A 9 -16.82 61.72 8.19
CA SER A 9 -17.32 63.13 8.24
C SER A 9 -18.81 63.30 8.63
N LEU A 10 -19.30 64.36 9.30
CA LEU A 10 -18.99 65.79 9.18
C LEU A 10 -19.53 66.64 10.37
N ALA A 11 -18.86 67.80 10.56
CA ALA A 11 -19.09 69.09 11.26
C ALA A 11 -20.54 69.51 11.70
N MET A 12 -20.78 70.49 12.59
CA MET A 12 -20.21 71.85 12.72
C MET A 12 -20.51 72.52 14.10
N LEU A 13 -19.77 73.60 14.37
CA LEU A 13 -19.85 74.57 15.48
C LEU A 13 -21.07 75.53 15.41
N GLY A 14 -21.38 76.20 16.53
CA GLY A 14 -21.62 77.66 16.50
C GLY A 14 -22.63 78.25 17.51
N LEU A 15 -22.14 79.19 18.33
CA LEU A 15 -22.78 80.00 19.39
C LEU A 15 -24.05 80.79 19.02
N SER A 16 -24.82 81.23 20.02
CA SER A 16 -25.17 82.68 20.24
C SER A 16 -25.94 82.93 21.54
N ALA A 17 -26.09 84.22 21.88
CA ALA A 17 -26.41 84.81 23.17
C ALA A 17 -27.83 85.44 23.27
N CYS A 18 -28.19 85.84 24.50
CA CYS A 18 -29.05 86.98 24.92
C CYS A 18 -30.60 86.95 24.74
N GLY A 19 -31.30 87.50 25.74
CA GLY A 19 -32.74 87.80 25.85
C GLY A 19 -33.38 87.05 27.03
N GLY A 20 -34.01 87.61 28.09
CA GLY A 20 -34.62 88.92 28.34
C GLY A 20 -36.13 88.74 28.59
N GLY A 21 -36.62 88.87 29.85
CA GLY A 21 -38.07 89.04 30.13
C GLY A 21 -38.63 88.57 31.49
N GLY A 22 -38.70 89.49 32.47
CA GLY A 22 -39.80 89.80 33.41
C GLY A 22 -40.61 88.75 34.20
N GLY A 23 -40.75 88.97 35.52
CA GLY A 23 -41.87 88.47 36.35
C GLY A 23 -41.56 88.36 37.84
N GLY A 24 -42.00 89.33 38.65
CA GLY A 24 -41.64 89.49 40.07
C GLY A 24 -42.40 88.61 41.09
N GLY A 25 -41.94 88.67 42.35
CA GLY A 25 -42.63 88.08 43.51
C GLY A 25 -41.74 87.97 44.76
N ALA A 26 -41.82 88.99 45.60
CA ALA A 26 -41.24 89.20 46.93
C ALA A 26 -40.76 87.97 47.75
N SER A 27 -39.60 88.10 48.39
CA SER A 27 -39.47 88.17 49.86
C SER A 27 -38.01 88.42 50.27
N THR A 28 -37.77 89.57 50.91
CA THR A 28 -36.50 89.99 51.51
C THR A 28 -36.22 89.24 52.82
N ALA A 29 -35.05 88.58 52.91
CA ALA A 29 -34.45 88.24 54.19
C ALA A 29 -32.91 88.41 54.12
N VAL A 30 -32.48 89.52 54.70
CA VAL A 30 -31.19 89.88 55.32
C VAL A 30 -29.99 88.93 55.11
N ALA A 31 -28.94 89.46 54.49
CA ALA A 31 -27.61 88.85 54.44
C ALA A 31 -26.87 88.96 55.78
N THR A 32 -26.36 87.85 56.30
CA THR A 32 -25.27 87.80 57.27
C THR A 32 -23.99 87.43 56.55
N THR A 33 -22.93 88.20 56.75
CA THR A 33 -21.58 87.93 56.25
C THR A 33 -20.98 86.72 56.98
N ALA A 34 -20.92 85.57 56.32
CA ALA A 34 -20.16 84.41 56.78
C ALA A 34 -18.67 84.58 56.40
N THR A 35 -17.78 84.39 57.36
CA THR A 35 -16.34 84.28 57.12
C THR A 35 -16.02 83.04 56.27
N PRO A 36 -15.01 83.07 55.38
CA PRO A 36 -14.68 81.92 54.55
C PRO A 36 -14.26 80.73 55.43
N ALA A 37 -14.90 79.58 55.24
CA ALA A 37 -14.53 78.36 55.93
C ALA A 37 -13.11 77.94 55.52
N VAL A 38 -12.18 77.91 56.47
CA VAL A 38 -10.82 77.41 56.28
C VAL A 38 -10.89 75.88 56.20
N VAL A 39 -10.85 75.32 54.99
CA VAL A 39 -10.93 73.87 54.74
C VAL A 39 -9.53 73.26 54.72
N SER A 40 -9.35 72.15 55.43
CA SER A 40 -8.14 71.33 55.34
C SER A 40 -8.20 70.45 54.09
N ALA A 41 -7.12 70.43 53.30
CA ALA A 41 -7.07 69.68 52.05
C ALA A 41 -5.70 69.05 51.83
N ILE A 42 -5.67 67.85 51.22
CA ILE A 42 -4.46 67.17 50.79
C ILE A 42 -4.17 67.53 49.34
N ALA A 43 -2.96 68.01 49.08
CA ALA A 43 -2.46 68.32 47.74
C ALA A 43 -1.73 67.12 47.13
N SER A 44 -0.92 66.41 47.92
CA SER A 44 -0.23 65.19 47.47
C SER A 44 0.16 64.29 48.63
N VAL A 45 0.49 63.04 48.29
CA VAL A 45 1.03 62.04 49.23
C VAL A 45 2.29 61.44 48.64
N SER A 46 3.23 61.02 49.48
CA SER A 46 4.52 60.47 49.03
C SER A 46 4.38 59.14 48.29
N ALA A 47 3.35 58.35 48.60
CA ALA A 47 2.97 57.13 47.87
C ALA A 47 1.49 56.78 48.14
N ASN A 48 0.79 56.22 47.15
CA ASN A 48 -0.57 55.70 47.37
C ASN A 48 -0.57 54.26 47.94
N THR A 49 0.59 53.62 47.99
CA THR A 49 0.80 52.29 48.55
C THR A 49 2.00 52.31 49.49
N ALA A 50 1.88 51.69 50.66
CA ALA A 50 2.95 51.60 51.64
C ALA A 50 2.85 50.30 52.44
N ALA A 51 3.99 49.74 52.85
CA ALA A 51 4.01 48.58 53.74
C ALA A 51 3.41 48.96 55.11
N ILE A 52 2.80 47.99 55.80
CA ILE A 52 2.39 48.16 57.21
C ILE A 52 3.58 48.70 58.05
N GLY A 53 3.30 49.65 58.94
CA GLY A 53 4.33 50.34 59.74
C GLY A 53 5.25 51.32 58.99
N ALA A 54 5.15 51.45 57.66
CA ALA A 54 5.93 52.43 56.90
C ALA A 54 5.37 53.86 57.06
N SER A 55 6.24 54.85 56.89
CA SER A 55 5.86 56.26 56.93
C SER A 55 5.37 56.76 55.56
N LEU A 56 4.30 57.53 55.57
CA LEU A 56 3.69 58.23 54.45
C LEU A 56 3.70 59.73 54.74
N THR A 57 4.35 60.52 53.90
CA THR A 57 4.28 61.98 54.02
C THR A 57 3.12 62.52 53.20
N VAL A 58 2.31 63.39 53.79
CA VAL A 58 1.22 64.08 53.11
C VAL A 58 1.49 65.57 53.11
N THR A 59 1.22 66.24 51.99
CA THR A 59 1.33 67.70 51.87
C THR A 59 0.00 68.31 51.51
N GLY A 60 -0.26 69.52 51.97
CA GLY A 60 -1.58 70.12 51.86
C GLY A 60 -1.69 71.49 52.49
N SER A 61 -2.90 71.84 52.91
CA SER A 61 -3.19 73.10 53.58
C SER A 61 -4.01 72.86 54.84
N ASN A 62 -3.73 73.64 55.88
CA ASN A 62 -4.38 73.59 57.19
C ASN A 62 -4.34 72.19 57.83
N LEU A 63 -3.24 71.45 57.64
CA LEU A 63 -3.10 70.08 58.15
C LEU A 63 -2.86 70.02 59.67
N ASP A 64 -2.36 71.10 60.26
CA ASP A 64 -2.26 71.33 61.71
C ASP A 64 -3.63 71.40 62.42
N ARG A 65 -4.71 71.60 61.66
CA ARG A 65 -6.10 71.58 62.16
C ARG A 65 -6.78 70.21 62.10
N VAL A 66 -6.09 69.21 61.55
CA VAL A 66 -6.60 67.84 61.46
C VAL A 66 -6.31 67.12 62.78
N THR A 67 -7.36 66.61 63.43
CA THR A 67 -7.26 65.91 64.72
C THR A 67 -7.02 64.40 64.55
N ALA A 68 -7.41 63.82 63.42
CA ALA A 68 -7.06 62.45 63.05
C ALA A 68 -7.00 62.26 61.53
N PHE A 69 -6.04 61.47 61.07
CA PHE A 69 -5.96 61.00 59.70
C PHE A 69 -6.42 59.53 59.68
N GLN A 70 -7.39 59.17 58.85
CA GLN A 70 -7.91 57.80 58.80
C GLN A 70 -7.92 57.22 57.40
N VAL A 71 -7.63 55.93 57.27
CA VAL A 71 -7.77 55.15 56.04
C VAL A 71 -8.68 53.97 56.32
N GLY A 72 -9.78 53.83 55.57
CA GLY A 72 -10.76 52.76 55.80
C GLY A 72 -11.37 52.74 57.21
N GLY A 73 -11.43 53.91 57.87
CA GLY A 73 -11.89 54.05 59.27
C GLY A 73 -10.82 53.76 60.33
N VAL A 74 -9.61 53.36 59.95
CA VAL A 74 -8.48 53.14 60.88
C VAL A 74 -7.67 54.43 61.03
N THR A 75 -7.53 54.91 62.27
CA THR A 75 -6.70 56.09 62.60
C THR A 75 -5.22 55.77 62.45
N LEU A 76 -4.51 56.60 61.68
CA LEU A 76 -3.06 56.54 61.47
C LEU A 76 -2.35 57.36 62.55
N ALA A 77 -1.20 56.88 63.01
CA ALA A 77 -0.35 57.66 63.89
C ALA A 77 0.29 58.81 63.09
N ALA A 78 0.07 60.06 63.51
CA ALA A 78 0.65 61.23 62.88
C ALA A 78 1.84 61.76 63.69
N SER A 79 2.90 62.13 62.99
CA SER A 79 4.13 62.74 63.52
C SER A 79 4.51 63.93 62.65
N ALA A 80 5.23 64.90 63.23
CA ALA A 80 5.71 66.09 62.53
C ALA A 80 4.62 66.82 61.70
N VAL A 81 3.47 67.10 62.32
CA VAL A 81 2.36 67.81 61.68
C VAL A 81 2.63 69.32 61.69
N SER A 82 2.56 69.94 60.53
CA SER A 82 2.58 71.38 60.32
C SER A 82 1.37 71.80 59.49
N ALA A 83 1.17 73.10 59.26
CA ALA A 83 0.08 73.58 58.42
C ALA A 83 0.12 73.05 56.99
N THR A 84 1.29 72.65 56.48
CA THR A 84 1.50 72.25 55.09
C THR A 84 1.95 70.81 54.89
N SER A 85 2.34 70.09 55.94
CA SER A 85 2.86 68.72 55.85
C SER A 85 2.55 67.89 57.09
N ALA A 86 2.35 66.59 56.94
CA ALA A 86 2.28 65.65 58.06
C ALA A 86 2.92 64.30 57.67
N THR A 87 3.54 63.62 58.63
CA THR A 87 4.09 62.27 58.44
C THR A 87 3.24 61.26 59.17
N LEU A 88 2.59 60.38 58.43
CA LEU A 88 1.66 59.35 58.92
C LEU A 88 2.36 57.99 58.94
N THR A 89 2.13 57.17 59.97
CA THR A 89 2.62 55.77 60.01
C THR A 89 1.47 54.83 59.67
N MET A 90 1.69 53.93 58.71
CA MET A 90 0.72 52.90 58.32
C MET A 90 0.40 51.97 59.50
N PRO A 91 -0.85 51.46 59.61
CA PRO A 91 -1.24 50.60 60.70
C PRO A 91 -0.54 49.23 60.59
N ALA A 92 -0.53 48.47 61.69
CA ALA A 92 0.10 47.15 61.75
C ALA A 92 -0.69 46.07 60.99
N THR A 93 -1.93 46.36 60.58
CA THR A 93 -2.78 45.49 59.78
C THR A 93 -3.03 46.09 58.40
N PRO A 94 -3.11 45.28 57.33
CA PRO A 94 -3.44 45.79 56.00
C PRO A 94 -4.80 46.50 55.99
N VAL A 95 -4.86 47.68 55.38
CA VAL A 95 -6.10 48.46 55.23
C VAL A 95 -6.05 49.22 53.91
N SER A 96 -7.19 49.38 53.25
CA SER A 96 -7.32 50.18 52.03
C SER A 96 -8.54 51.08 52.12
N GLY A 97 -8.41 52.32 51.65
CA GLY A 97 -9.53 53.27 51.58
C GLY A 97 -9.08 54.67 51.23
N ALA A 98 -10.05 55.58 51.07
CA ALA A 98 -9.75 57.00 50.95
C ALA A 98 -9.12 57.50 52.25
N LEU A 99 -8.08 58.33 52.13
CA LEU A 99 -7.55 59.09 53.25
C LEU A 99 -8.60 60.14 53.64
N THR A 100 -9.02 60.12 54.90
CA THR A 100 -10.00 61.05 55.45
C THR A 100 -9.34 61.91 56.53
N LEU A 101 -9.72 63.18 56.56
CA LEU A 101 -9.28 64.15 57.54
C LEU A 101 -10.41 64.39 58.54
N VAL A 102 -10.18 64.09 59.80
CA VAL A 102 -11.10 64.43 60.88
C VAL A 102 -10.70 65.80 61.42
N THR A 103 -11.64 66.73 61.42
CA THR A 103 -11.47 68.09 61.97
C THR A 103 -12.57 68.36 62.98
N ALA A 104 -12.44 69.44 63.76
CA ALA A 104 -13.50 69.88 64.68
C ALA A 104 -14.84 70.16 63.97
N SER A 105 -14.81 70.47 62.67
CA SER A 105 -15.98 70.73 61.82
C SER A 105 -16.57 69.49 61.14
N GLY A 106 -15.96 68.31 61.31
CA GLY A 106 -16.41 67.06 60.71
C GLY A 106 -15.31 66.32 59.94
N THR A 107 -15.67 65.17 59.38
CA THR A 107 -14.78 64.29 58.60
C THR A 107 -14.93 64.56 57.12
N VAL A 108 -13.81 64.81 56.44
CA VAL A 108 -13.76 65.05 54.99
C VAL A 108 -12.94 63.95 54.32
N ALA A 109 -13.52 63.25 53.36
CA ALA A 109 -12.79 62.31 52.52
C ALA A 109 -12.00 63.06 51.44
N THR A 110 -10.76 62.64 51.22
CA THR A 110 -9.91 63.20 50.15
C THR A 110 -9.97 62.32 48.90
N SER A 111 -9.47 62.82 47.77
CA SER A 111 -9.30 62.05 46.54
C SER A 111 -8.17 61.01 46.62
N GLN A 112 -7.38 61.01 47.70
CA GLN A 112 -6.21 60.15 47.83
C GLN A 112 -6.62 58.78 48.39
N ALA A 113 -6.58 57.74 47.56
CA ALA A 113 -6.75 56.37 48.00
C ALA A 113 -5.40 55.80 48.48
N ILE A 114 -5.36 55.31 49.71
CA ILE A 114 -4.17 54.76 50.35
C ILE A 114 -4.38 53.29 50.66
N THR A 115 -3.38 52.48 50.31
CA THR A 115 -3.33 51.04 50.63
C THR A 115 -2.11 50.73 51.48
N ALA A 116 -2.35 50.30 52.73
CA ALA A 116 -1.38 49.66 53.58
C ALA A 116 -1.38 48.15 53.32
N TYR A 117 -0.25 47.58 52.89
CA TYR A 117 -0.14 46.17 52.54
C TYR A 117 0.85 45.42 53.44
N LEU A 118 0.63 44.12 53.63
CA LEU A 118 1.60 43.23 54.27
C LEU A 118 2.65 42.85 53.21
N PRO A 119 3.96 43.17 53.41
CA PRO A 119 4.98 42.81 52.45
C PRO A 119 5.04 41.30 52.21
N LEU A 120 5.17 40.93 50.95
CA LEU A 120 5.36 39.54 50.55
C LEU A 120 6.73 39.06 51.07
N THR A 121 6.75 37.91 51.75
CA THR A 121 7.97 37.16 52.09
C THR A 121 7.83 35.72 51.64
N ALA A 122 8.93 35.12 51.18
CA ALA A 122 8.95 33.73 50.72
C ALA A 122 9.97 32.91 51.55
N GLY A 123 9.45 31.89 52.21
CA GLY A 123 10.17 31.00 53.12
C GLY A 123 10.45 29.65 52.48
N GLU A 124 10.04 28.58 53.17
CA GLU A 124 10.41 27.20 52.82
C GLU A 124 9.62 26.64 51.63
N LEU A 125 10.29 25.76 50.88
CA LEU A 125 9.75 25.02 49.74
C LEU A 125 9.42 23.59 50.16
N THR A 126 8.20 23.13 49.92
CA THR A 126 7.81 21.75 50.21
C THR A 126 7.07 21.12 49.02
N PRO A 127 7.67 20.12 48.35
CA PRO A 127 9.07 19.66 48.49
C PRO A 127 10.08 20.69 47.96
N ALA A 128 11.35 20.61 48.40
CA ALA A 128 12.44 21.48 47.94
C ALA A 128 13.06 21.07 46.59
N ALA A 129 12.65 19.91 46.05
CA ALA A 129 13.08 19.39 44.76
C ALA A 129 11.94 18.65 44.06
N GLY A 130 11.92 18.66 42.74
CA GLY A 130 10.87 17.99 41.95
C GLY A 130 11.14 18.03 40.45
N ILE A 131 10.42 17.19 39.71
CA ILE A 131 10.41 17.20 38.24
C ILE A 131 9.34 18.17 37.73
N ALA A 132 9.32 18.44 36.43
CA ALA A 132 8.18 19.16 35.83
C ALA A 132 6.86 18.43 36.14
N GLY A 133 5.83 19.17 36.53
CA GLY A 133 4.55 18.63 37.00
C GLY A 133 4.45 18.41 38.51
N THR A 134 5.55 18.50 39.28
CA THR A 134 5.49 18.42 40.75
C THR A 134 4.70 19.60 41.32
N SER A 135 3.75 19.32 42.22
CA SER A 135 3.08 20.36 43.02
C SER A 135 3.97 20.75 44.19
N VAL A 136 4.22 22.04 44.34
CA VAL A 136 5.13 22.61 45.35
C VAL A 136 4.39 23.69 46.13
N SER A 137 4.61 23.74 47.44
CA SER A 137 4.14 24.81 48.32
C SER A 137 5.30 25.71 48.76
N ILE A 138 5.05 27.02 48.80
CA ILE A 138 5.92 28.02 49.42
C ILE A 138 5.20 28.56 50.65
N THR A 139 5.86 28.63 51.80
CA THR A 139 5.34 29.30 53.01
C THR A 139 5.84 30.73 53.12
N GLY A 140 5.13 31.61 53.81
CA GLY A 140 5.60 32.98 54.11
C GLY A 140 4.49 33.91 54.58
N ALA A 141 4.62 35.21 54.28
CA ALA A 141 3.65 36.24 54.65
C ALA A 141 3.23 37.05 53.42
N GLY A 142 2.00 37.60 53.44
CA GLY A 142 1.47 38.39 52.33
C GLY A 142 1.11 37.56 51.09
N MET A 143 0.96 36.24 51.24
CA MET A 143 0.83 35.29 50.12
C MET A 143 -0.51 35.39 49.37
N ALA A 144 -1.55 35.96 50.00
CA ALA A 144 -2.85 36.17 49.37
C ALA A 144 -2.83 37.10 48.14
N ASN A 145 -1.74 37.87 47.96
CA ASN A 145 -1.56 38.78 46.83
C ASN A 145 -0.50 38.28 45.83
N VAL A 146 -0.14 36.99 45.86
CA VAL A 146 0.80 36.41 44.89
C VAL A 146 0.15 36.27 43.53
N THR A 147 0.83 36.74 42.50
CA THR A 147 0.38 36.74 41.10
C THR A 147 1.17 35.77 40.22
N ALA A 148 2.43 35.48 40.57
CA ALA A 148 3.25 34.51 39.85
C ALA A 148 4.39 33.95 40.73
N VAL A 149 4.84 32.75 40.40
CA VAL A 149 6.11 32.17 40.87
C VAL A 149 7.00 31.97 39.65
N VAL A 150 8.24 32.48 39.69
CA VAL A 150 9.15 32.48 38.54
C VAL A 150 10.44 31.75 38.89
N PHE A 151 10.85 30.82 38.03
CA PHE A 151 12.08 30.05 38.16
C PHE A 151 13.31 30.86 37.74
N ALA A 152 14.51 30.38 38.10
CA ALA A 152 15.77 31.09 37.88
C ALA A 152 16.04 31.47 36.41
N ASN A 153 15.49 30.73 35.44
CA ASN A 153 15.58 31.05 34.02
C ASN A 153 14.43 31.92 33.48
N GLY A 154 13.58 32.47 34.34
CA GLY A 154 12.44 33.31 33.95
C GLY A 154 11.16 32.55 33.59
N THR A 155 11.17 31.22 33.62
CA THR A 155 9.96 30.41 33.38
C THR A 155 8.95 30.62 34.51
N ALA A 156 7.75 31.10 34.18
CA ALA A 156 6.68 31.31 35.15
C ALA A 156 5.89 30.02 35.40
N ALA A 157 5.59 29.74 36.66
CA ALA A 157 4.70 28.68 37.10
C ALA A 157 3.28 29.23 37.31
N ALA A 158 2.28 28.42 36.97
CA ALA A 158 0.89 28.71 37.30
C ALA A 158 0.67 28.47 38.80
N VAL A 159 0.13 29.50 39.47
CA VAL A 159 -0.34 29.40 40.85
C VAL A 159 -1.64 28.59 40.86
N GLN A 160 -1.70 27.53 41.67
CA GLN A 160 -2.88 26.68 41.82
C GLN A 160 -3.80 27.14 42.95
N GLY A 161 -3.23 27.84 43.94
CA GLY A 161 -3.97 28.43 45.04
C GLY A 161 -3.05 29.15 46.01
N HIS A 162 -3.62 30.01 46.84
CA HIS A 162 -2.90 30.70 47.90
C HIS A 162 -3.79 30.90 49.13
N THR A 163 -3.15 31.01 50.28
CA THR A 163 -3.71 31.51 51.54
C THR A 163 -2.92 32.76 51.96
N ASP A 164 -3.22 33.35 53.11
CA ASP A 164 -2.43 34.47 53.64
C ASP A 164 -0.95 34.11 53.88
N ASN A 165 -0.66 32.81 54.08
CA ASN A 165 0.66 32.33 54.50
C ASN A 165 1.29 31.28 53.57
N SER A 166 0.64 30.90 52.47
CA SER A 166 1.19 29.90 51.55
C SER A 166 0.71 30.11 50.12
N VAL A 167 1.54 29.73 49.15
CA VAL A 167 1.16 29.61 47.73
C VAL A 167 1.54 28.23 47.22
N THR A 168 0.65 27.60 46.46
CA THR A 168 0.92 26.34 45.76
C THR A 168 1.01 26.57 44.26
N PHE A 169 1.94 25.88 43.61
CA PHE A 169 2.17 25.98 42.17
C PHE A 169 2.66 24.64 41.63
N VAL A 170 2.66 24.51 40.30
CA VAL A 170 3.21 23.33 39.60
C VAL A 170 4.49 23.70 38.89
N VAL A 171 5.54 22.88 39.04
CA VAL A 171 6.82 23.07 38.32
C VAL A 171 6.57 23.00 36.80
N PRO A 172 6.83 24.07 36.03
CA PRO A 172 6.58 24.09 34.59
C PRO A 172 7.65 23.34 33.81
N VAL A 173 7.30 22.92 32.59
CA VAL A 173 8.28 22.36 31.64
C VAL A 173 9.32 23.43 31.29
N GLY A 174 10.60 23.04 31.29
CA GLY A 174 11.70 23.97 31.01
C GLY A 174 12.13 24.83 32.20
N ALA A 175 11.61 24.59 33.41
CA ALA A 175 12.15 25.17 34.64
C ALA A 175 13.62 24.76 34.88
N THR A 176 14.42 25.65 35.46
CA THR A 176 15.80 25.36 35.87
C THR A 176 15.99 25.52 37.37
N THR A 177 16.92 24.74 37.94
CA THR A 177 17.32 24.85 39.35
C THR A 177 17.76 26.27 39.73
N GLY A 178 17.32 26.75 40.89
CA GLY A 178 17.71 28.03 41.47
C GLY A 178 16.66 28.59 42.43
N GLN A 179 16.92 29.76 43.02
CA GLN A 179 15.92 30.47 43.84
C GLN A 179 14.70 30.83 42.99
N LEU A 180 13.52 30.79 43.61
CA LEU A 180 12.29 31.20 42.97
C LEU A 180 12.00 32.65 43.33
N THR A 181 11.54 33.41 42.34
CA THR A 181 11.00 34.76 42.55
C THR A 181 9.49 34.66 42.68
N VAL A 182 8.96 35.00 43.86
CA VAL A 182 7.53 35.11 44.12
C VAL A 182 7.12 36.55 43.86
N ARG A 183 6.20 36.78 42.93
CA ARG A 183 5.72 38.10 42.54
C ARG A 183 4.39 38.38 43.23
N GLY A 184 4.36 39.41 44.07
CA GLY A 184 3.13 39.95 44.64
C GLY A 184 2.69 41.23 43.95
N THR A 185 1.45 41.64 44.19
CA THR A 185 0.87 42.91 43.69
C THR A 185 1.71 44.15 44.04
N PHE A 186 2.40 44.11 45.19
CA PHE A 186 3.10 45.29 45.75
C PHE A 186 4.63 45.15 45.81
N ASN A 187 5.17 43.93 45.92
CA ASN A 187 6.60 43.66 45.93
C ASN A 187 6.91 42.24 45.45
N GLU A 188 8.17 41.99 45.09
CA GLU A 188 8.71 40.64 44.86
C GLU A 188 9.45 40.14 46.11
N ALA A 189 9.55 38.81 46.24
CA ALA A 189 10.35 38.14 47.26
C ALA A 189 11.08 36.93 46.66
N LEU A 190 12.31 36.68 47.10
CA LEU A 190 13.05 35.46 46.78
C LEU A 190 12.83 34.41 47.86
N THR A 191 12.76 33.14 47.46
CA THR A 191 12.76 32.02 48.42
C THR A 191 14.07 31.94 49.20
N SER A 192 14.01 31.45 50.44
CA SER A 192 15.21 31.31 51.30
C SER A 192 16.22 30.30 50.76
N ALA A 193 15.77 29.31 49.98
CA ALA A 193 16.59 28.30 49.34
C ALA A 193 16.27 28.16 47.84
N ALA A 194 17.20 27.57 47.09
CA ALA A 194 16.97 27.19 45.70
C ALA A 194 16.04 25.97 45.60
N PHE A 195 15.11 26.00 44.65
CA PHE A 195 14.38 24.81 44.24
C PHE A 195 15.26 23.99 43.28
N THR A 196 15.38 22.69 43.54
CA THR A 196 16.14 21.78 42.65
C THR A 196 15.21 21.14 41.63
N VAL A 197 15.37 21.52 40.35
CA VAL A 197 14.65 20.88 39.25
C VAL A 197 15.38 19.60 38.88
N LEU A 198 14.69 18.47 39.07
CA LEU A 198 15.20 17.14 38.79
C LEU A 198 15.02 16.81 37.30
N PRO A 199 16.04 16.26 36.61
CA PRO A 199 15.93 15.90 35.20
C PRO A 199 15.01 14.69 35.01
N THR A 200 14.17 14.64 33.98
CA THR A 200 13.21 13.52 33.80
C THR A 200 13.89 12.30 33.15
N VAL A 201 13.64 11.10 33.68
CA VAL A 201 14.08 9.84 33.06
C VAL A 201 13.20 9.56 31.85
N SER A 202 13.80 9.38 30.68
CA SER A 202 13.09 8.98 29.45
C SER A 202 13.75 7.75 28.85
N VAL A 203 12.96 6.79 28.41
CA VAL A 203 13.43 5.56 27.75
C VAL A 203 13.06 5.62 26.28
N THR A 204 14.04 5.36 25.40
CA THR A 204 13.83 5.32 23.95
C THR A 204 13.70 3.89 23.44
N SER A 205 14.41 2.93 24.04
CA SER A 205 14.35 1.53 23.63
C SER A 205 14.94 0.61 24.69
N ILE A 206 14.57 -0.67 24.64
CA ILE A 206 15.23 -1.74 25.39
C ILE A 206 15.66 -2.88 24.46
N SER A 207 16.73 -3.57 24.83
CA SER A 207 17.16 -4.83 24.22
C SER A 207 17.52 -5.84 25.31
N THR A 208 17.28 -7.13 25.03
CA THR A 208 17.47 -8.21 26.00
C THR A 208 18.45 -9.25 25.47
N ALA A 209 19.36 -9.73 26.31
CA ALA A 209 20.25 -10.85 26.01
C ALA A 209 20.26 -11.85 27.17
N ILE A 210 20.34 -13.14 26.88
CA ILE A 210 20.53 -14.18 27.89
C ILE A 210 22.02 -14.49 27.98
N SER A 211 22.58 -14.40 29.18
CA SER A 211 23.97 -14.75 29.48
C SER A 211 24.03 -15.59 30.74
N GLY A 212 24.33 -16.88 30.58
CA GLY A 212 24.26 -17.86 31.66
C GLY A 212 22.84 -17.95 32.25
N GLY A 213 22.73 -17.87 33.57
CA GLY A 213 21.45 -17.90 34.29
C GLY A 213 20.68 -16.57 34.33
N ASN A 214 21.15 -15.52 33.64
CA ASN A 214 20.60 -14.16 33.76
C ASN A 214 20.10 -13.62 32.41
N VAL A 215 19.06 -12.79 32.46
CA VAL A 215 18.69 -11.86 31.41
C VAL A 215 19.34 -10.51 31.70
N ILE A 216 20.08 -10.00 30.71
CA ILE A 216 20.63 -8.65 30.72
C ILE A 216 19.74 -7.78 29.84
N VAL A 217 19.19 -6.71 30.42
CA VAL A 217 18.41 -5.72 29.67
C VAL A 217 19.23 -4.45 29.54
N THR A 218 19.47 -4.02 28.31
CA THR A 218 20.09 -2.73 28.00
C THR A 218 18.98 -1.74 27.67
N VAL A 219 18.95 -0.62 28.39
CA VAL A 219 17.98 0.46 28.24
C VAL A 219 18.72 1.67 27.68
N ALA A 220 18.24 2.21 26.57
CA ALA A 220 18.72 3.47 26.01
C ALA A 220 17.73 4.59 26.32
N GLY A 221 18.23 5.81 26.54
CA GLY A 221 17.38 6.91 26.96
C GLY A 221 18.13 8.18 27.35
N SER A 222 17.57 8.91 28.32
CA SER A 222 18.17 10.11 28.90
C SER A 222 17.97 10.17 30.40
N ASN A 223 18.97 10.73 31.10
CA ASN A 223 19.04 10.82 32.56
C ASN A 223 18.93 9.46 33.27
N LEU A 224 19.40 8.39 32.62
CA LEU A 224 19.30 7.02 33.14
C LEU A 224 20.23 6.75 34.32
N ASP A 225 21.24 7.59 34.53
CA ASP A 225 22.11 7.64 35.71
C ASP A 225 21.35 8.02 37.00
N GLN A 226 20.15 8.56 36.86
CA GLN A 226 19.28 8.94 37.98
C GLN A 226 18.46 7.76 38.53
N VAL A 227 18.51 6.59 37.88
CA VAL A 227 17.78 5.38 38.29
C VAL A 227 18.55 4.66 39.40
N ASN A 228 17.86 4.28 40.48
CA ASN A 228 18.47 3.58 41.62
C ASN A 228 17.83 2.24 41.96
N GLY A 229 16.75 1.86 41.26
CA GLY A 229 16.14 0.54 41.38
C GLY A 229 15.50 0.13 40.06
N ALA A 230 15.44 -1.18 39.84
CA ALA A 230 14.80 -1.77 38.67
C ALA A 230 14.12 -3.09 39.06
N ALA A 231 12.99 -3.39 38.41
CA ALA A 231 12.31 -4.67 38.54
C ALA A 231 11.70 -5.09 37.20
N ILE A 232 11.76 -6.38 36.88
CA ILE A 232 11.12 -6.99 35.72
C ILE A 232 9.94 -7.81 36.23
N GLY A 233 8.72 -7.32 35.99
CA GLY A 233 7.51 -7.88 36.61
C GLY A 233 7.61 -7.81 38.14
N SER A 234 7.52 -8.96 38.82
CA SER A 234 7.71 -9.07 40.26
C SER A 234 9.16 -9.33 40.69
N THR A 235 10.08 -9.48 39.76
CA THR A 235 11.47 -9.87 40.03
C THR A 235 12.36 -8.63 40.11
N ALA A 236 13.01 -8.40 41.24
CA ALA A 236 14.01 -7.35 41.37
C ALA A 236 15.18 -7.57 40.39
N ALA A 237 15.62 -6.50 39.74
CA ALA A 237 16.74 -6.51 38.81
C ALA A 237 17.90 -5.67 39.38
N THR A 238 19.11 -6.18 39.27
CA THR A 238 20.33 -5.50 39.72
C THR A 238 20.83 -4.56 38.63
N ILE A 239 21.11 -3.30 38.98
CA ILE A 239 21.77 -2.36 38.05
C ILE A 239 23.24 -2.79 37.89
N VAL A 240 23.62 -3.15 36.67
CA VAL A 240 24.99 -3.55 36.31
C VAL A 240 25.84 -2.33 35.99
N SER A 241 25.27 -1.36 35.27
CA SER A 241 25.92 -0.10 34.92
C SER A 241 24.88 0.96 34.61
N ALA A 242 25.14 2.22 34.93
CA ALA A 242 24.26 3.34 34.62
C ALA A 242 25.08 4.55 34.14
N SER A 243 24.59 5.19 33.10
CA SER A 243 25.08 6.45 32.55
C SER A 243 23.88 7.30 32.13
N ALA A 244 24.08 8.57 31.77
CA ALA A 244 22.98 9.42 31.35
C ALA A 244 22.19 8.85 30.14
N SER A 245 22.84 8.10 29.24
CA SER A 245 22.23 7.60 28.00
C SER A 245 21.99 6.09 27.93
N GLU A 246 22.63 5.30 28.81
CA GLU A 246 22.49 3.84 28.85
C GLU A 246 22.43 3.32 30.29
N LEU A 247 21.47 2.42 30.56
CA LEU A 247 21.35 1.64 31.79
C LEU A 247 21.32 0.15 31.46
N ARG A 248 22.14 -0.64 32.14
CA ARG A 248 22.10 -2.11 32.05
C ARG A 248 21.62 -2.69 33.36
N VAL A 249 20.63 -3.57 33.29
CA VAL A 249 20.11 -4.32 34.45
C VAL A 249 20.21 -5.82 34.21
N SER A 250 20.35 -6.59 35.29
CA SER A 250 20.47 -8.04 35.28
C SER A 250 19.42 -8.65 36.23
N ALA A 251 18.74 -9.68 35.78
CA ALA A 251 17.82 -10.48 36.60
C ALA A 251 17.94 -11.97 36.21
N PRO A 252 17.39 -12.92 36.98
CA PRO A 252 17.29 -14.32 36.55
C PRO A 252 16.67 -14.45 35.16
N SER A 253 17.17 -15.37 34.33
CA SER A 253 16.72 -15.56 32.93
C SER A 253 15.25 -15.99 32.79
N THR A 254 14.60 -16.32 33.89
CA THR A 254 13.17 -16.61 33.98
C THR A 254 12.31 -15.36 34.14
N ALA A 255 12.88 -14.21 34.50
CA ALA A 255 12.14 -12.97 34.75
C ALA A 255 11.47 -12.43 33.48
N THR A 256 10.19 -12.07 33.60
CA THR A 256 9.36 -11.51 32.53
C THR A 256 8.40 -10.44 33.07
N GLY A 257 7.83 -9.66 32.17
CA GLY A 257 6.92 -8.55 32.48
C GLY A 257 7.54 -7.18 32.23
N ASN A 258 6.86 -6.13 32.70
CA ASN A 258 7.32 -4.76 32.51
C ASN A 258 8.60 -4.49 33.32
N LEU A 259 9.59 -3.87 32.68
CA LEU A 259 10.77 -3.32 33.33
C LEU A 259 10.41 -1.96 33.92
N MET A 260 10.23 -1.91 35.24
CA MET A 260 9.96 -0.69 35.98
C MET A 260 11.27 -0.13 36.54
N LEU A 261 11.57 1.14 36.22
CA LEU A 261 12.71 1.89 36.73
C LEU A 261 12.25 2.84 37.82
N SER A 262 12.90 2.79 38.99
CA SER A 262 12.60 3.65 40.12
C SER A 262 13.74 4.62 40.44
N SER A 263 13.36 5.80 40.89
CA SER A 263 14.23 6.83 41.45
C SER A 263 13.56 7.47 42.66
N PRO A 264 14.29 8.01 43.65
CA PRO A 264 13.68 8.71 44.78
C PRO A 264 12.86 9.90 44.31
N SER A 265 11.71 10.13 44.95
CA SER A 265 10.84 11.30 44.72
C SER A 265 10.26 11.40 43.30
N ARG A 266 10.15 10.28 42.58
CA ARG A 266 9.60 10.20 41.21
C ARG A 266 8.71 8.98 41.04
N ALA A 267 7.73 9.07 40.14
CA ALA A 267 6.96 7.91 39.71
C ALA A 267 7.87 6.93 38.93
N ALA A 268 7.60 5.63 39.06
CA ALA A 268 8.35 4.62 38.34
C ALA A 268 8.09 4.73 36.82
N VAL A 269 9.16 4.61 36.03
CA VAL A 269 9.11 4.66 34.57
C VAL A 269 9.04 3.24 34.03
N ASN A 270 8.04 2.92 33.22
CA ASN A 270 8.01 1.67 32.46
C ASN A 270 8.96 1.81 31.27
N ALA A 271 10.08 1.08 31.30
CA ALA A 271 11.09 1.07 30.24
C ALA A 271 10.71 0.17 29.06
N GLY A 272 9.71 -0.70 29.21
CA GLY A 272 9.28 -1.66 28.21
C GLY A 272 9.01 -3.02 28.83
N THR A 273 8.76 -4.02 27.99
CA THR A 273 8.36 -5.36 28.44
C THR A 273 9.41 -6.39 28.08
N VAL A 274 9.80 -7.24 29.04
CA VAL A 274 10.67 -8.39 28.84
C VAL A 274 9.80 -9.63 28.70
N ALA A 275 9.86 -10.29 27.53
CA ALA A 275 9.09 -11.48 27.24
C ALA A 275 9.94 -12.75 27.29
N ALA A 276 9.31 -13.88 27.62
CA ALA A 276 9.94 -15.21 27.55
C ALA A 276 10.19 -15.69 26.10
N PHE A 277 9.74 -14.92 25.12
CA PHE A 277 9.79 -15.26 23.71
C PHE A 277 9.91 -14.02 22.84
N THR A 278 10.36 -14.20 21.61
CA THR A 278 10.37 -13.18 20.56
C THR A 278 9.32 -13.52 19.51
N LEU A 279 8.74 -12.48 18.91
CA LEU A 279 7.83 -12.60 17.76
C LEU A 279 8.59 -12.17 16.51
N GLY A 280 8.85 -13.12 15.61
CA GLY A 280 9.50 -12.88 14.33
C GLY A 280 8.54 -12.27 13.31
N ALA A 281 9.06 -12.00 12.10
CA ALA A 281 8.29 -11.42 11.01
C ALA A 281 7.05 -12.25 10.64
N ILE A 282 6.00 -11.56 10.19
CA ILE A 282 4.81 -12.18 9.60
C ILE A 282 5.14 -12.57 8.16
N ASP A 283 5.11 -13.86 7.86
CA ASP A 283 5.29 -14.38 6.51
C ASP A 283 3.94 -14.76 5.89
N PHE A 284 3.80 -14.59 4.58
CA PHE A 284 2.64 -14.99 3.80
C PHE A 284 3.03 -15.96 2.69
N SER A 285 2.18 -16.97 2.48
CA SER A 285 2.41 -18.06 1.54
C SER A 285 1.22 -18.28 0.59
N GLN A 286 1.49 -18.26 -0.71
CA GLN A 286 0.51 -18.60 -1.77
C GLN A 286 1.06 -19.52 -2.86
N VAL A 287 2.32 -19.32 -3.25
CA VAL A 287 3.13 -20.18 -4.12
C VAL A 287 4.57 -20.19 -3.61
N LEU A 288 5.01 -19.01 -3.17
CA LEU A 288 6.23 -18.77 -2.40
C LEU A 288 5.83 -18.26 -1.02
N ASN A 289 6.67 -18.50 -0.01
CA ASN A 289 6.53 -17.91 1.31
C ASN A 289 7.41 -16.66 1.42
N LEU A 290 6.85 -15.46 1.47
CA LEU A 290 7.60 -14.20 1.56
C LEU A 290 7.28 -13.48 2.87
N SER A 291 8.24 -12.73 3.41
CA SER A 291 7.99 -11.87 4.58
C SER A 291 7.11 -10.70 4.20
N ALA A 292 6.28 -10.21 5.13
CA ALA A 292 5.54 -8.97 5.00
C ALA A 292 6.42 -7.74 4.74
N SER A 293 7.70 -7.82 5.15
CA SER A 293 8.70 -6.78 4.93
C SER A 293 9.40 -6.88 3.56
N ASP A 294 9.18 -7.98 2.84
CA ASP A 294 9.75 -8.19 1.51
C ASP A 294 8.99 -7.35 0.48
N ALA A 295 9.71 -6.50 -0.26
CA ALA A 295 9.13 -5.65 -1.29
C ALA A 295 8.54 -6.45 -2.47
N ALA A 296 8.99 -7.69 -2.68
CA ALA A 296 8.47 -8.59 -3.70
C ALA A 296 7.16 -9.26 -3.28
N LEU A 297 6.75 -9.20 -2.00
CA LEU A 297 5.49 -9.78 -1.55
C LEU A 297 4.30 -9.09 -2.26
N ARG A 298 3.61 -9.88 -3.07
CA ARG A 298 2.35 -9.51 -3.73
C ARG A 298 1.38 -10.67 -3.60
N LEU A 299 0.35 -10.52 -2.78
CA LEU A 299 -0.70 -11.52 -2.65
C LEU A 299 -1.67 -11.44 -3.83
N THR A 300 -1.98 -12.58 -4.42
CA THR A 300 -3.02 -12.72 -5.43
C THR A 300 -4.37 -12.53 -4.78
N ARG A 301 -5.12 -11.51 -5.23
CA ARG A 301 -6.49 -11.23 -4.76
C ARG A 301 -7.37 -12.48 -4.90
N GLY A 302 -8.17 -12.77 -3.86
CA GLY A 302 -9.11 -13.90 -3.89
C GLY A 302 -8.45 -15.29 -3.80
N LYS A 303 -7.13 -15.39 -3.64
CA LYS A 303 -6.42 -16.64 -3.38
C LYS A 303 -6.13 -16.77 -1.88
N PRO A 304 -6.51 -17.86 -1.19
CA PRO A 304 -6.16 -18.07 0.21
C PRO A 304 -4.66 -17.95 0.44
N ALA A 305 -4.26 -17.49 1.62
CA ALA A 305 -2.85 -17.36 1.97
C ALA A 305 -2.58 -18.00 3.34
N ALA A 306 -1.57 -18.88 3.42
CA ALA A 306 -1.07 -19.32 4.72
C ALA A 306 -0.23 -18.20 5.34
N VAL A 307 -0.52 -17.86 6.59
CA VAL A 307 0.32 -16.96 7.41
C VAL A 307 1.15 -17.81 8.34
N ARG A 308 2.44 -17.47 8.44
CA ARG A 308 3.36 -18.07 9.38
C ARG A 308 4.07 -17.00 10.18
N VAL A 309 4.22 -17.23 11.48
CA VAL A 309 5.02 -16.40 12.36
C VAL A 309 5.90 -17.29 13.22
N SER A 310 7.19 -16.95 13.32
CA SER A 310 8.11 -17.63 14.22
C SER A 310 7.99 -17.01 15.61
N VAL A 311 7.59 -17.81 16.60
CA VAL A 311 7.68 -17.43 18.01
C VAL A 311 8.80 -18.24 18.61
N LEU A 312 9.87 -17.58 19.05
CA LEU A 312 11.05 -18.27 19.55
C LEU A 312 11.18 -18.07 21.05
N GLY A 313 11.36 -19.17 21.79
CA GLY A 313 11.64 -19.11 23.22
C GLY A 313 13.03 -18.56 23.47
N THR A 314 13.19 -17.71 24.49
CA THR A 314 14.52 -17.25 24.91
C THR A 314 15.34 -18.36 25.57
N LEU A 315 14.68 -19.45 25.98
CA LEU A 315 15.25 -20.66 26.57
C LEU A 315 14.54 -21.90 26.01
N ALA A 316 15.22 -23.03 26.01
CA ALA A 316 14.63 -24.32 25.64
C ALA A 316 13.54 -24.74 26.64
N GLY A 317 12.51 -25.45 26.15
CA GLY A 317 11.43 -26.00 26.98
C GLY A 317 10.35 -25.00 27.40
N ARG A 318 10.41 -23.74 26.95
CA ARG A 318 9.34 -22.76 27.19
C ARG A 318 8.03 -23.23 26.57
N SER A 319 6.95 -23.22 27.35
CA SER A 319 5.61 -23.46 26.82
C SER A 319 5.20 -22.37 25.84
N SER A 320 4.43 -22.76 24.84
CA SER A 320 3.91 -21.84 23.83
C SER A 320 2.90 -20.83 24.37
N PRO A 321 2.94 -19.56 23.92
CA PRO A 321 1.89 -18.59 24.18
C PRO A 321 0.65 -18.90 23.33
N THR A 322 -0.47 -18.27 23.67
CA THR A 322 -1.60 -18.18 22.73
C THR A 322 -1.28 -17.15 21.67
N VAL A 323 -1.38 -17.53 20.40
CA VAL A 323 -1.09 -16.63 19.27
C VAL A 323 -2.36 -16.42 18.46
N THR A 324 -2.72 -15.16 18.25
CA THR A 324 -3.91 -14.77 17.48
C THR A 324 -3.54 -13.81 16.37
N LEU A 325 -4.29 -13.86 15.26
CA LEU A 325 -4.22 -12.92 14.15
C LEU A 325 -5.57 -12.24 13.99
N ALA A 326 -5.58 -10.92 14.10
CA ALA A 326 -6.71 -10.09 13.74
C ALA A 326 -6.49 -9.47 12.35
N ALA A 327 -7.52 -9.48 11.51
CA ALA A 327 -7.47 -8.90 10.17
C ALA A 327 -8.49 -7.76 10.04
N SER A 328 -8.11 -6.71 9.32
CA SER A 328 -8.96 -5.57 9.01
C SER A 328 -8.68 -5.02 7.62
N SER A 329 -9.62 -4.26 7.06
CA SER A 329 -9.36 -3.48 5.84
C SER A 329 -8.60 -2.19 6.16
N SER A 330 -8.12 -1.50 5.12
CA SER A 330 -7.45 -0.20 5.23
C SER A 330 -8.33 0.91 5.81
N THR A 331 -9.65 0.72 5.83
CA THR A 331 -10.62 1.63 6.45
C THR A 331 -10.95 1.29 7.90
N GLY A 332 -10.33 0.24 8.46
CA GLY A 332 -10.55 -0.23 9.83
C GLY A 332 -11.71 -1.22 10.00
N VAL A 333 -12.40 -1.61 8.92
CA VAL A 333 -13.44 -2.66 8.99
C VAL A 333 -12.81 -3.98 9.44
N ASN A 334 -13.32 -4.57 10.52
CA ASN A 334 -12.87 -5.85 11.05
C ASN A 334 -13.30 -7.00 10.11
N LEU A 335 -12.33 -7.79 9.65
CA LEU A 335 -12.56 -8.97 8.81
C LEU A 335 -12.69 -10.26 9.65
N GLY A 336 -12.06 -10.29 10.82
CA GLY A 336 -12.17 -11.36 11.81
C GLY A 336 -10.89 -11.55 12.64
N SER A 337 -10.91 -12.57 13.49
CA SER A 337 -9.76 -13.01 14.30
C SER A 337 -9.62 -14.53 14.22
N LEU A 338 -8.39 -15.02 14.12
CA LEU A 338 -8.06 -16.44 14.02
C LEU A 338 -6.98 -16.79 15.06
N VAL A 339 -7.09 -17.98 15.66
CA VAL A 339 -6.04 -18.54 16.52
C VAL A 339 -5.05 -19.29 15.62
N LEU A 340 -3.75 -19.05 15.82
CA LEU A 340 -2.71 -19.74 15.08
C LEU A 340 -2.39 -21.07 15.76
N SER A 341 -2.24 -22.12 14.95
CA SER A 341 -1.76 -23.42 15.40
C SER A 341 -0.23 -23.42 15.45
N GLY A 342 0.37 -23.92 16.52
CA GLY A 342 1.81 -23.99 16.68
C GLY A 342 2.26 -25.13 17.60
N PRO A 343 3.57 -25.28 17.85
CA PRO A 343 4.09 -26.34 18.71
C PRO A 343 3.65 -26.14 20.16
N ALA A 344 3.65 -27.21 20.97
CA ALA A 344 3.35 -27.10 22.41
C ALA A 344 4.49 -26.41 23.19
N THR A 345 5.73 -26.59 22.74
CA THR A 345 6.94 -25.97 23.28
C THR A 345 7.61 -25.12 22.22
N LEU A 346 8.09 -23.94 22.61
CA LEU A 346 8.73 -23.01 21.70
C LEU A 346 10.11 -23.52 21.26
N PRO A 347 10.42 -23.48 19.97
CA PRO A 347 11.79 -23.66 19.52
C PRO A 347 12.64 -22.43 19.86
N THR A 348 13.95 -22.60 19.88
CA THR A 348 14.93 -21.52 20.07
C THR A 348 15.50 -21.02 18.74
N THR A 349 15.25 -21.73 17.64
CA THR A 349 15.69 -21.38 16.28
C THR A 349 14.52 -21.41 15.31
N ARG A 350 14.57 -20.53 14.30
CA ARG A 350 13.56 -20.46 13.26
C ARG A 350 13.75 -21.58 12.24
N ASN A 351 12.68 -22.30 11.91
CA ASN A 351 12.63 -23.16 10.74
C ASN A 351 11.98 -22.42 9.55
N ALA A 352 12.78 -22.08 8.54
CA ALA A 352 12.33 -21.29 7.39
C ALA A 352 11.56 -22.10 6.34
N TYR A 353 11.65 -23.43 6.35
CA TYR A 353 11.11 -24.30 5.29
C TYR A 353 10.00 -25.24 5.78
N SER A 354 9.47 -25.01 6.99
CA SER A 354 8.32 -25.77 7.51
C SER A 354 7.34 -24.84 8.23
N PHE A 355 6.07 -25.27 8.31
CA PHE A 355 5.12 -24.73 9.28
C PHE A 355 5.32 -25.35 10.66
N ASP A 356 5.88 -26.55 10.74
CA ASP A 356 6.21 -27.19 12.02
C ASP A 356 7.30 -26.39 12.75
N GLY A 357 7.10 -26.25 14.07
CA GLY A 357 7.93 -25.36 14.89
C GLY A 357 7.58 -23.88 14.71
N ASN A 358 6.57 -23.51 13.93
CA ASN A 358 6.09 -22.15 13.80
C ASN A 358 4.60 -22.06 14.15
N PHE A 359 4.10 -20.85 14.32
CA PHE A 359 2.68 -20.59 14.43
C PHE A 359 2.13 -20.26 13.06
N SER A 360 1.01 -20.87 12.67
CA SER A 360 0.44 -20.70 11.34
C SER A 360 -1.08 -20.78 11.30
N VAL A 361 -1.66 -20.13 10.30
CA VAL A 361 -3.10 -20.17 10.02
C VAL A 361 -3.38 -19.84 8.55
N ALA A 362 -4.43 -20.41 7.97
CA ALA A 362 -4.86 -20.07 6.61
C ALA A 362 -5.82 -18.88 6.65
N LEU A 363 -5.48 -17.80 5.96
CA LEU A 363 -6.37 -16.69 5.70
C LEU A 363 -7.36 -17.05 4.58
N PRO A 364 -8.67 -16.84 4.78
CA PRO A 364 -9.67 -17.05 3.74
C PRO A 364 -9.43 -16.19 2.49
N ALA A 365 -9.73 -16.74 1.32
CA ALA A 365 -9.70 -16.02 0.03
C ALA A 365 -10.43 -14.66 0.09
N SER A 366 -11.58 -14.61 0.77
CA SER A 366 -12.41 -13.41 0.90
C SER A 366 -11.71 -12.27 1.64
N TRP A 367 -10.74 -12.56 2.51
CA TRP A 367 -9.96 -11.55 3.24
C TRP A 367 -8.82 -10.97 2.39
N ILE A 368 -8.37 -11.69 1.36
CA ILE A 368 -7.26 -11.27 0.51
C ILE A 368 -7.76 -10.25 -0.53
N GLN A 369 -7.90 -9.01 -0.07
CA GLN A 369 -8.35 -7.85 -0.84
C GLN A 369 -7.36 -6.69 -0.70
N PRO A 370 -7.27 -5.78 -1.69
CA PRO A 370 -6.47 -4.56 -1.56
C PRO A 370 -6.76 -3.79 -0.27
N GLY A 371 -5.70 -3.47 0.48
CA GLY A 371 -5.80 -2.81 1.78
C GLY A 371 -5.90 -3.74 2.99
N LEU A 372 -5.70 -5.05 2.83
CA LEU A 372 -5.61 -5.97 3.97
C LEU A 372 -4.54 -5.53 4.98
N GLN A 373 -4.94 -5.45 6.24
CA GLN A 373 -4.08 -5.22 7.40
C GLN A 373 -4.22 -6.40 8.35
N VAL A 374 -3.08 -6.93 8.84
CA VAL A 374 -3.07 -8.00 9.84
C VAL A 374 -2.28 -7.57 11.07
N ARG A 375 -2.75 -7.99 12.24
CA ARG A 375 -2.05 -7.88 13.52
C ARG A 375 -1.94 -9.26 14.14
N VAL A 376 -0.72 -9.71 14.39
CA VAL A 376 -0.45 -10.93 15.16
C VAL A 376 -0.09 -10.55 16.58
N THR A 377 -0.70 -11.21 17.56
CA THR A 377 -0.46 -11.00 18.99
C THR A 377 -0.19 -12.34 19.67
N ALA A 378 0.96 -12.45 20.34
CA ALA A 378 1.33 -13.58 21.18
C ALA A 378 1.19 -13.18 22.65
N VAL A 379 0.42 -13.95 23.42
CA VAL A 379 0.16 -13.71 24.85
C VAL A 379 0.72 -14.88 25.66
N GLY A 380 1.74 -14.59 26.47
CA GLY A 380 2.37 -15.54 27.37
C GLY A 380 1.47 -15.93 28.54
N ASN A 381 1.81 -17.05 29.19
CA ASN A 381 1.10 -17.55 30.37
C ASN A 381 1.17 -16.61 31.58
N ASP A 382 2.15 -15.71 31.59
CA ASP A 382 2.36 -14.65 32.55
C ASP A 382 1.60 -13.35 32.22
N GLY A 383 0.83 -13.35 31.12
CA GLY A 383 0.11 -12.18 30.60
C GLY A 383 0.95 -11.25 29.74
N THR A 384 2.25 -11.51 29.56
CA THR A 384 3.12 -10.69 28.70
C THR A 384 2.67 -10.77 27.25
N GLN A 385 2.53 -9.61 26.58
CA GLN A 385 2.05 -9.55 25.20
C GLN A 385 3.11 -8.97 24.27
N VAL A 386 3.31 -9.62 23.13
CA VAL A 386 4.13 -9.12 22.02
C VAL A 386 3.27 -9.14 20.76
N SER A 387 3.26 -8.05 20.00
CA SER A 387 2.47 -7.96 18.77
C SER A 387 3.26 -7.39 17.61
N GLN A 388 2.88 -7.77 16.40
CA GLN A 388 3.40 -7.24 15.15
C GLN A 388 2.26 -6.99 14.18
N GLN A 389 2.42 -5.99 13.32
CA GLN A 389 1.46 -5.66 12.28
C GLN A 389 2.12 -5.71 10.90
N ALA A 390 1.32 -6.05 9.89
CA ALA A 390 1.73 -6.10 8.50
C ALA A 390 0.58 -5.64 7.59
N THR A 391 0.94 -4.99 6.49
CA THR A 391 0.00 -4.56 5.43
C THR A 391 0.51 -5.10 4.10
N PRO A 392 0.30 -6.39 3.79
CA PRO A 392 0.81 -6.99 2.56
C PRO A 392 0.18 -6.31 1.33
N ALA A 393 0.98 -6.10 0.28
CA ALA A 393 0.45 -5.66 -1.00
C ALA A 393 -0.39 -6.79 -1.62
N VAL A 394 -1.59 -6.44 -2.13
CA VAL A 394 -2.49 -7.38 -2.81
C VAL A 394 -2.65 -6.91 -4.25
N SER A 395 -2.42 -7.80 -5.21
CA SER A 395 -2.50 -7.53 -6.64
C SER A 395 -3.94 -7.30 -7.11
N SER A 396 -4.11 -6.82 -8.34
CA SER A 396 -5.42 -6.82 -9.00
C SER A 396 -5.91 -8.25 -9.27
N ALA A 397 -7.23 -8.43 -9.39
CA ALA A 397 -7.79 -9.70 -9.84
C ALA A 397 -7.27 -10.02 -11.25
N ALA A 398 -6.80 -11.25 -11.45
CA ALA A 398 -6.37 -11.77 -12.74
C ALA A 398 -7.17 -13.04 -13.03
N ARG A 399 -7.66 -13.18 -14.26
CA ARG A 399 -8.46 -14.32 -14.71
C ARG A 399 -7.78 -15.05 -15.84
N MET A 400 -7.82 -16.38 -15.77
CA MET A 400 -7.33 -17.25 -16.83
C MET A 400 -8.47 -18.12 -17.32
N ARG A 401 -8.89 -17.90 -18.56
CA ARG A 401 -9.74 -18.86 -19.25
C ARG A 401 -8.92 -19.59 -20.29
N LEU A 402 -8.64 -20.85 -20.02
CA LEU A 402 -7.84 -21.71 -20.85
C LEU A 402 -8.74 -22.65 -21.67
N VAL A 403 -8.54 -22.66 -22.97
CA VAL A 403 -9.20 -23.55 -23.92
C VAL A 403 -8.19 -24.58 -24.38
N LEU A 404 -8.50 -25.85 -24.09
CA LEU A 404 -7.72 -27.00 -24.53
C LEU A 404 -8.14 -27.34 -25.96
N VAL A 405 -7.18 -27.30 -26.87
CA VAL A 405 -7.40 -27.50 -28.32
C VAL A 405 -6.81 -28.85 -28.71
N PRO A 406 -7.64 -29.90 -28.89
CA PRO A 406 -7.15 -31.13 -29.47
C PRO A 406 -6.84 -30.89 -30.94
N LEU A 407 -5.67 -31.31 -31.41
CA LEU A 407 -5.28 -31.19 -32.81
C LEU A 407 -5.51 -32.52 -33.52
N THR A 408 -6.11 -32.45 -34.69
CA THR A 408 -6.18 -33.58 -35.63
C THR A 408 -5.11 -33.38 -36.70
N THR A 409 -4.18 -34.34 -36.77
CA THR A 409 -3.04 -34.36 -37.70
C THR A 409 -3.06 -35.67 -38.50
N SER A 410 -2.10 -35.88 -39.39
CA SER A 410 -1.89 -37.19 -40.03
C SER A 410 -1.51 -38.29 -39.06
N ASP A 411 -1.10 -37.93 -37.84
CA ASP A 411 -0.67 -38.84 -36.78
C ASP A 411 -1.85 -39.28 -35.89
N GLY A 412 -3.05 -38.73 -36.13
CA GLY A 412 -4.25 -38.97 -35.33
C GLY A 412 -4.74 -37.71 -34.62
N THR A 413 -5.72 -37.88 -33.72
CA THR A 413 -6.23 -36.78 -32.88
C THR A 413 -5.60 -36.88 -31.49
N SER A 414 -5.05 -35.78 -31.00
CA SER A 414 -4.37 -35.70 -29.70
C SER A 414 -5.29 -36.04 -28.52
N VAL A 415 -4.73 -36.66 -27.48
CA VAL A 415 -5.45 -37.03 -26.24
C VAL A 415 -5.39 -35.89 -25.22
N LEU A 416 -6.55 -35.36 -24.83
CA LEU A 416 -6.62 -34.29 -23.81
C LEU A 416 -6.51 -34.84 -22.39
N PRO A 417 -5.78 -34.16 -21.49
CA PRO A 417 -5.79 -34.46 -20.06
C PRO A 417 -7.11 -34.00 -19.39
N ASP A 418 -7.29 -34.37 -18.12
CA ASP A 418 -8.38 -33.85 -17.29
C ASP A 418 -8.19 -32.34 -17.01
N PRO A 419 -9.19 -31.48 -17.32
CA PRO A 419 -9.17 -30.05 -17.01
C PRO A 419 -8.86 -29.74 -15.54
N GLU A 420 -9.31 -30.56 -14.59
CA GLU A 420 -9.09 -30.30 -13.17
C GLU A 420 -7.63 -30.54 -12.76
N VAL A 421 -6.94 -31.49 -13.40
CA VAL A 421 -5.49 -31.69 -13.20
C VAL A 421 -4.70 -30.46 -13.67
N ILE A 422 -5.06 -29.90 -14.83
CA ILE A 422 -4.47 -28.65 -15.33
C ILE A 422 -4.77 -27.50 -14.39
N ARG A 423 -6.04 -27.35 -13.99
CA ARG A 423 -6.49 -26.27 -13.12
C ARG A 423 -5.72 -26.28 -11.80
N ALA A 424 -5.60 -27.46 -11.17
CA ALA A 424 -4.84 -27.66 -9.94
C ALA A 424 -3.34 -27.36 -10.12
N ALA A 425 -2.74 -27.74 -11.25
CA ALA A 425 -1.34 -27.42 -11.53
C ALA A 425 -1.12 -25.92 -11.73
N LEU A 426 -2.02 -25.23 -12.47
CA LEU A 426 -1.92 -23.79 -12.73
C LEU A 426 -1.98 -22.99 -11.43
N VAL A 427 -2.98 -23.22 -10.57
CA VAL A 427 -3.07 -22.49 -9.29
C VAL A 427 -1.88 -22.78 -8.38
N ARG A 428 -1.17 -23.90 -8.58
CA ARG A 428 -0.01 -24.30 -7.77
C ARG A 428 1.21 -23.42 -8.00
N VAL A 429 1.44 -23.07 -9.26
CA VAL A 429 2.68 -22.42 -9.69
C VAL A 429 2.46 -20.99 -10.20
N TYR A 430 1.23 -20.64 -10.61
CA TYR A 430 0.90 -19.29 -11.06
C TYR A 430 0.16 -18.44 -10.00
N PRO A 431 0.30 -17.11 -10.07
CA PRO A 431 -0.41 -16.14 -9.24
C PRO A 431 -1.87 -15.94 -9.69
N TYR A 432 -2.64 -17.02 -9.76
CA TYR A 432 -4.08 -17.00 -9.99
C TYR A 432 -4.84 -17.56 -8.77
N ALA A 433 -6.03 -17.02 -8.51
CA ALA A 433 -6.99 -17.65 -7.62
C ALA A 433 -7.66 -18.84 -8.33
N LEU A 434 -8.00 -19.89 -7.58
CA LEU A 434 -8.60 -21.10 -8.13
C LEU A 434 -9.93 -20.82 -8.86
N ASP A 435 -10.73 -19.90 -8.32
CA ASP A 435 -12.03 -19.51 -8.88
C ASP A 435 -11.92 -18.59 -10.11
N ASP A 436 -10.73 -18.02 -10.34
CA ASP A 436 -10.44 -17.19 -11.50
C ASP A 436 -9.78 -17.99 -12.63
N ILE A 437 -9.58 -19.31 -12.46
CA ILE A 437 -9.13 -20.23 -13.52
C ILE A 437 -10.32 -21.05 -14.02
N THR A 438 -10.61 -20.94 -15.31
CA THR A 438 -11.56 -21.80 -16.01
C THR A 438 -10.84 -22.56 -17.12
N VAL A 439 -10.98 -23.89 -17.13
CA VAL A 439 -10.40 -24.75 -18.17
C VAL A 439 -11.54 -25.41 -18.95
N THR A 440 -11.55 -25.24 -20.27
CA THR A 440 -12.61 -25.76 -21.15
C THR A 440 -12.00 -26.54 -22.30
N ARG A 441 -12.80 -27.43 -22.90
CA ARG A 441 -12.38 -28.24 -24.04
C ARG A 441 -13.04 -27.73 -25.31
N ARG A 442 -12.24 -27.64 -26.38
CA ARG A 442 -12.73 -27.39 -27.72
C ARG A 442 -12.97 -28.73 -28.44
N VAL A 443 -13.82 -28.72 -29.46
CA VAL A 443 -13.80 -29.77 -30.50
C VAL A 443 -12.43 -29.79 -31.20
N PRO A 444 -12.03 -30.92 -31.80
CA PRO A 444 -10.76 -31.00 -32.53
C PRO A 444 -10.60 -29.91 -33.60
N LEU A 445 -9.40 -29.38 -33.72
CA LEU A 445 -8.99 -28.47 -34.78
C LEU A 445 -8.17 -29.26 -35.80
N ASP A 446 -8.68 -29.35 -37.03
CA ASP A 446 -7.92 -29.96 -38.13
C ASP A 446 -6.91 -28.95 -38.67
N VAL A 447 -5.63 -29.33 -38.59
CA VAL A 447 -4.49 -28.50 -39.01
C VAL A 447 -3.67 -29.13 -40.14
N GLY A 448 -3.97 -30.38 -40.52
CA GLY A 448 -3.21 -31.19 -41.50
C GLY A 448 -1.74 -31.42 -41.11
N GLY A 449 -1.01 -32.20 -41.92
CA GLY A 449 0.42 -32.47 -41.70
C GLY A 449 0.70 -33.34 -40.48
N SER A 450 1.99 -33.51 -40.13
CA SER A 450 2.46 -34.35 -39.01
C SER A 450 3.24 -33.52 -37.98
N SER A 451 2.99 -33.74 -36.69
CA SER A 451 3.73 -33.06 -35.62
C SER A 451 5.17 -33.57 -35.47
N ALA A 452 5.51 -34.69 -36.12
CA ALA A 452 6.89 -35.18 -36.20
C ALA A 452 7.81 -34.27 -37.06
N VAL A 453 7.25 -33.34 -37.84
CA VAL A 453 8.00 -32.46 -38.75
C VAL A 453 8.33 -31.12 -38.08
N ASP A 454 9.59 -30.70 -38.05
CA ASP A 454 10.02 -29.46 -37.37
C ASP A 454 9.30 -28.20 -37.87
N SER A 455 9.20 -28.03 -39.20
CA SER A 455 8.57 -26.84 -39.80
C SER A 455 7.07 -26.76 -39.54
N TRP A 456 6.42 -27.90 -39.24
CA TRP A 456 5.00 -27.96 -38.94
C TRP A 456 4.65 -27.18 -37.68
N TRP A 457 5.54 -27.16 -36.68
CA TRP A 457 5.28 -26.46 -35.42
C TRP A 457 5.14 -24.94 -35.64
N SER A 458 6.12 -24.34 -36.32
CA SER A 458 6.11 -22.91 -36.64
C SER A 458 4.92 -22.48 -37.51
N THR A 459 4.37 -23.39 -38.32
CA THR A 459 3.23 -23.12 -39.21
C THR A 459 1.87 -23.43 -38.57
N THR A 460 1.84 -24.17 -37.46
CA THR A 460 0.61 -24.58 -36.77
C THR A 460 0.22 -23.65 -35.64
N LEU A 461 1.17 -23.13 -34.85
CA LEU A 461 0.84 -22.18 -33.77
C LEU A 461 0.06 -20.95 -34.25
N PRO A 462 0.36 -20.33 -35.42
CA PRO A 462 -0.48 -19.28 -36.00
C PRO A 462 -1.94 -19.69 -36.27
N LYS A 463 -2.19 -20.97 -36.58
CA LYS A 463 -3.55 -21.49 -36.80
C LYS A 463 -4.33 -21.58 -35.49
N ILE A 464 -3.67 -21.96 -34.39
CA ILE A 464 -4.25 -21.97 -33.04
C ILE A 464 -4.60 -20.55 -32.60
N GLU A 465 -3.68 -19.59 -32.78
CA GLU A 465 -3.93 -18.17 -32.49
C GLU A 465 -5.02 -17.59 -33.39
N ALA A 466 -5.10 -18.05 -34.64
CA ALA A 466 -6.19 -17.69 -35.53
C ALA A 466 -7.55 -18.21 -35.05
N ALA A 467 -7.61 -19.43 -34.51
CA ALA A 467 -8.81 -19.96 -33.90
C ALA A 467 -9.19 -19.15 -32.65
N ARG A 468 -8.25 -18.94 -31.73
CA ARG A 468 -8.43 -18.13 -30.52
C ARG A 468 -8.98 -16.75 -30.83
N SER A 469 -8.34 -15.99 -31.71
CA SER A 469 -8.74 -14.62 -32.04
C SER A 469 -10.14 -14.53 -32.67
N GLN A 470 -10.60 -15.57 -33.38
CA GLN A 470 -11.92 -15.62 -34.02
C GLN A 470 -13.03 -16.14 -33.10
N GLU A 471 -12.70 -17.08 -32.23
CA GLU A 471 -13.63 -17.73 -31.32
C GLU A 471 -13.76 -16.94 -30.02
N ASP A 472 -12.63 -16.67 -29.39
CA ASP A 472 -12.58 -15.97 -28.13
C ASP A 472 -11.21 -15.30 -27.86
N SER A 473 -11.12 -14.04 -28.25
CA SER A 473 -9.91 -13.24 -28.14
C SER A 473 -9.48 -12.92 -26.70
N SER A 474 -10.27 -13.30 -25.68
CA SER A 474 -9.93 -13.12 -24.26
C SER A 474 -9.41 -14.39 -23.59
N ALA A 475 -9.42 -15.52 -24.29
CA ALA A 475 -8.96 -16.81 -23.76
C ALA A 475 -7.48 -17.02 -24.05
N PHE A 476 -6.90 -17.94 -23.29
CA PHE A 476 -5.66 -18.66 -23.60
C PHE A 476 -6.02 -19.92 -24.39
N TYR A 477 -5.30 -20.21 -25.47
CA TYR A 477 -5.47 -21.45 -26.23
C TYR A 477 -4.22 -22.31 -26.12
N TYR A 478 -4.40 -23.58 -25.76
CA TYR A 478 -3.29 -24.54 -25.69
C TYR A 478 -3.58 -25.74 -26.58
N GLY A 479 -2.79 -25.89 -27.64
CA GLY A 479 -2.85 -27.02 -28.58
C GLY A 479 -2.14 -28.25 -28.06
N PHE A 480 -2.77 -29.41 -28.16
CA PHE A 480 -2.14 -30.68 -27.82
C PHE A 480 -1.67 -31.41 -29.08
N VAL A 481 -0.43 -31.90 -29.05
CA VAL A 481 0.20 -32.64 -30.16
C VAL A 481 0.55 -34.06 -29.74
N SER A 482 0.43 -35.02 -30.65
CA SER A 482 0.61 -36.45 -30.35
C SER A 482 2.08 -36.88 -30.30
N GLN A 483 2.97 -36.19 -31.02
CA GLN A 483 4.39 -36.55 -31.12
C GLN A 483 5.31 -35.33 -31.08
N MET A 484 6.49 -35.49 -30.47
CA MET A 484 7.60 -34.54 -30.58
C MET A 484 8.09 -34.46 -32.04
N SER A 485 8.68 -33.33 -32.42
CA SER A 485 9.33 -33.21 -33.72
C SER A 485 10.59 -34.08 -33.84
N ALA A 486 11.09 -34.29 -35.06
CA ALA A 486 12.36 -34.95 -35.33
C ALA A 486 13.54 -34.32 -34.56
N SER A 487 13.50 -33.00 -34.37
CA SER A 487 14.50 -32.25 -33.62
C SER A 487 14.18 -32.08 -32.13
N ARG A 488 13.21 -32.85 -31.62
CA ARG A 488 12.75 -32.92 -30.22
C ARG A 488 12.10 -31.64 -29.68
N THR A 489 11.44 -30.89 -30.55
CA THR A 489 10.51 -29.85 -30.09
C THR A 489 9.34 -30.52 -29.38
N ALA A 490 9.13 -30.14 -28.12
CA ALA A 490 8.03 -30.63 -27.28
C ALA A 490 6.93 -29.56 -27.08
N GLY A 491 7.28 -28.27 -27.21
CA GLY A 491 6.39 -27.13 -27.02
C GLY A 491 6.78 -25.95 -27.90
N LEU A 492 5.83 -25.03 -28.11
CA LEU A 492 6.01 -23.77 -28.81
C LEU A 492 4.95 -22.76 -28.37
N ALA A 493 5.36 -21.53 -28.05
CA ALA A 493 4.44 -20.48 -27.59
C ALA A 493 4.80 -19.08 -28.09
N TYR A 494 3.80 -18.20 -28.08
CA TYR A 494 4.05 -16.77 -28.19
C TYR A 494 4.48 -16.16 -26.86
N ILE A 495 5.45 -15.26 -26.93
CA ILE A 495 5.90 -14.49 -25.78
C ILE A 495 5.04 -13.21 -25.70
N SER A 496 4.36 -13.03 -24.57
CA SER A 496 3.62 -11.79 -24.30
C SER A 496 4.54 -10.67 -23.84
N ASP A 497 4.09 -9.42 -23.93
CA ASP A 497 4.87 -8.26 -23.55
C ASP A 497 4.42 -7.72 -22.18
N ARG A 498 5.27 -7.88 -21.17
CA ARG A 498 5.06 -7.35 -19.82
C ARG A 498 4.94 -5.83 -19.76
N THR A 499 5.62 -5.09 -20.62
CA THR A 499 5.65 -3.62 -20.55
C THR A 499 4.36 -2.99 -21.06
N THR A 500 3.80 -3.52 -22.14
CA THR A 500 2.59 -2.99 -22.77
C THR A 500 1.32 -3.73 -22.34
N GLY A 501 1.47 -4.92 -21.74
CA GLY A 501 0.37 -5.84 -21.45
C GLY A 501 -0.28 -6.42 -22.72
N VAL A 502 0.38 -6.30 -23.88
CA VAL A 502 -0.08 -6.94 -25.12
C VAL A 502 0.23 -8.44 -25.04
N SER A 503 -0.74 -9.27 -25.42
CA SER A 503 -0.62 -10.72 -25.31
C SER A 503 -1.33 -11.41 -26.47
N SER A 504 -0.72 -12.48 -26.96
CA SER A 504 -1.30 -13.43 -27.92
C SER A 504 -1.20 -14.82 -27.30
N PRO A 505 -2.07 -15.12 -26.33
CA PRO A 505 -1.88 -16.22 -25.39
C PRO A 505 -2.24 -17.58 -26.03
N SER A 506 -1.49 -17.94 -27.07
CA SER A 506 -1.53 -19.25 -27.69
C SER A 506 -0.20 -19.96 -27.46
N ALA A 507 -0.32 -21.25 -27.17
CA ALA A 507 0.78 -22.17 -26.95
C ALA A 507 0.36 -23.55 -27.49
N MET A 508 1.33 -24.44 -27.67
CA MET A 508 1.06 -25.85 -27.92
C MET A 508 2.19 -26.74 -27.41
N GLY A 509 1.86 -28.00 -27.13
CA GLY A 509 2.85 -28.99 -26.73
C GLY A 509 2.25 -30.39 -26.61
N LEU A 510 3.03 -31.30 -26.05
CA LEU A 510 2.69 -32.73 -25.98
C LEU A 510 1.36 -33.01 -25.29
N ASP A 511 0.68 -34.05 -25.77
CA ASP A 511 -0.60 -34.53 -25.27
C ASP A 511 -0.50 -35.46 -24.05
N ALA A 512 -1.65 -35.84 -23.50
CA ALA A 512 -1.72 -36.61 -22.26
C ALA A 512 -1.09 -38.01 -22.34
N ALA A 513 -0.73 -38.51 -23.53
CA ALA A 513 -0.01 -39.77 -23.67
C ALA A 513 1.46 -39.65 -23.24
N ALA A 514 2.04 -38.45 -23.25
CA ALA A 514 3.43 -38.19 -22.83
C ALA A 514 3.57 -38.17 -21.29
N THR A 515 3.43 -39.35 -20.68
CA THR A 515 3.33 -39.55 -19.22
C THR A 515 4.66 -39.77 -18.51
N ARG A 516 5.78 -39.81 -19.23
CA ARG A 516 7.12 -39.95 -18.64
C ARG A 516 7.37 -38.80 -17.67
N THR A 517 7.86 -39.12 -16.47
CA THR A 517 8.22 -38.10 -15.47
C THR A 517 9.40 -37.25 -15.97
N ALA A 518 9.13 -35.99 -16.26
CA ALA A 518 10.13 -35.00 -16.66
C ALA A 518 10.78 -34.33 -15.43
N SER A 519 10.00 -34.10 -14.38
CA SER A 519 10.46 -33.41 -13.17
C SER A 519 9.81 -33.95 -11.91
N VAL A 520 10.41 -33.69 -10.76
CA VAL A 520 9.87 -33.97 -9.43
C VAL A 520 9.95 -32.70 -8.61
N ASP A 521 8.86 -32.31 -7.95
CA ASP A 521 8.86 -31.12 -7.11
C ASP A 521 9.36 -31.39 -5.68
N ALA A 522 9.55 -30.31 -4.91
CA ALA A 522 10.01 -30.35 -3.53
C ALA A 522 9.10 -31.09 -2.54
N PHE A 523 7.92 -31.52 -2.99
CA PHE A 523 6.92 -32.25 -2.22
C PHE A 523 6.78 -33.70 -2.69
N GLY A 524 7.65 -34.15 -3.59
CA GLY A 524 7.72 -35.52 -4.09
C GLY A 524 6.73 -35.86 -5.20
N ASN A 525 6.04 -34.88 -5.79
CA ASN A 525 5.09 -35.16 -6.87
C ASN A 525 5.84 -35.24 -8.21
N ALA A 526 5.52 -36.28 -8.98
CA ALA A 526 6.05 -36.48 -10.32
C ALA A 526 5.26 -35.67 -11.36
N TRP A 527 5.97 -34.86 -12.14
CA TRP A 527 5.41 -34.04 -13.22
C TRP A 527 5.67 -34.72 -14.57
N PRO A 528 4.63 -35.12 -15.31
CA PRO A 528 4.80 -35.72 -16.62
C PRO A 528 5.29 -34.67 -17.65
N GLU A 529 5.90 -35.15 -18.73
CA GLU A 529 6.41 -34.33 -19.85
C GLU A 529 5.35 -33.35 -20.37
N TRP A 530 4.13 -33.81 -20.67
CA TRP A 530 3.07 -32.94 -21.18
C TRP A 530 2.74 -31.75 -20.25
N LEU A 531 2.72 -32.00 -18.94
CA LEU A 531 2.36 -30.98 -17.95
C LEU A 531 3.51 -29.99 -17.75
N THR A 532 4.74 -30.50 -17.72
CA THR A 532 5.95 -29.67 -17.57
C THR A 532 6.09 -28.73 -18.77
N THR A 533 5.93 -29.25 -19.98
CA THR A 533 5.88 -28.45 -21.21
C THR A 533 4.74 -27.44 -21.15
N MET A 534 3.53 -27.86 -20.78
CA MET A 534 2.39 -26.95 -20.72
C MET A 534 2.61 -25.75 -19.79
N ILE A 535 3.14 -25.99 -18.59
CA ILE A 535 3.45 -24.90 -17.65
C ILE A 535 4.56 -23.99 -18.20
N HIS A 536 5.56 -24.55 -18.89
CA HIS A 536 6.62 -23.79 -19.55
C HIS A 536 6.09 -22.87 -20.65
N GLU A 537 5.32 -23.42 -21.59
CA GLU A 537 4.77 -22.67 -22.72
C GLU A 537 3.78 -21.60 -22.30
N ILE A 538 2.95 -21.89 -21.29
CA ILE A 538 2.09 -20.87 -20.67
C ILE A 538 2.95 -19.78 -20.01
N GLY A 539 4.17 -20.09 -19.57
CA GLY A 539 5.10 -19.12 -19.00
C GLY A 539 5.49 -18.04 -20.03
N HIS A 540 5.72 -18.44 -21.28
CA HIS A 540 5.92 -17.49 -22.39
C HIS A 540 4.68 -16.62 -22.62
N ASN A 541 3.48 -17.20 -22.56
CA ASN A 541 2.24 -16.42 -22.60
C ASN A 541 2.11 -15.43 -21.42
N HIS A 542 2.89 -15.60 -20.35
CA HIS A 542 3.01 -14.67 -19.22
C HIS A 542 4.28 -13.79 -19.27
N SER A 543 4.82 -13.58 -20.47
CA SER A 543 5.99 -12.74 -20.74
C SER A 543 7.31 -13.27 -20.17
N LEU A 544 7.38 -14.56 -19.82
CA LEU A 544 8.65 -15.16 -19.44
C LEU A 544 9.48 -15.50 -20.68
N ARG A 545 10.79 -15.45 -20.51
CA ARG A 545 11.81 -15.92 -21.44
C ARG A 545 12.61 -17.02 -20.76
N HIS A 546 13.41 -17.75 -21.53
CA HIS A 546 14.20 -18.84 -21.01
C HIS A 546 15.19 -18.38 -19.93
N VAL A 547 15.46 -19.27 -18.98
CA VAL A 547 16.58 -19.12 -18.03
C VAL A 547 17.66 -20.13 -18.36
N ALA A 548 18.91 -19.80 -18.05
CA ALA A 548 20.07 -20.57 -18.48
C ALA A 548 20.19 -21.95 -17.80
N CYS A 549 19.64 -23.00 -18.42
CA CYS A 549 19.97 -24.40 -18.16
C CYS A 549 19.53 -25.24 -19.37
N GLY A 550 20.38 -26.17 -19.85
CA GLY A 550 20.08 -27.00 -21.02
C GLY A 550 20.28 -26.28 -22.36
N SER A 551 21.06 -25.20 -22.37
CA SER A 551 21.49 -24.45 -23.58
C SER A 551 20.39 -23.79 -24.41
N PRO A 552 19.44 -23.03 -23.80
CA PRO A 552 18.53 -22.19 -24.57
C PRO A 552 19.29 -21.07 -25.29
N THR A 553 18.87 -20.73 -26.51
CA THR A 553 19.54 -19.76 -27.39
C THR A 553 19.34 -18.30 -26.97
N ASP A 554 18.30 -18.00 -26.20
CA ASP A 554 17.84 -16.66 -25.85
C ASP A 554 17.61 -16.48 -24.33
N ALA A 555 18.43 -17.16 -23.52
CA ALA A 555 18.37 -17.07 -22.07
C ALA A 555 18.46 -15.63 -21.56
N VAL A 556 17.63 -15.27 -20.59
CA VAL A 556 17.73 -13.96 -19.93
C VAL A 556 19.03 -13.85 -19.16
N THR A 557 19.66 -12.68 -19.24
CA THR A 557 20.98 -12.42 -18.64
C THR A 557 20.89 -11.88 -17.20
N ASP A 558 19.71 -11.46 -16.76
CA ASP A 558 19.45 -10.89 -15.43
C ASP A 558 18.89 -11.93 -14.43
N TYR A 559 18.88 -13.22 -14.79
CA TYR A 559 18.51 -14.30 -13.87
C TYR A 559 19.56 -14.44 -12.76
N PRO A 560 19.17 -14.38 -11.47
CA PRO A 560 20.13 -14.24 -10.37
C PRO A 560 20.76 -15.57 -9.91
N TYR A 561 20.27 -16.72 -10.37
CA TYR A 561 20.72 -18.02 -9.89
C TYR A 561 21.49 -18.79 -10.97
N ALA A 562 22.56 -19.46 -10.56
CA ALA A 562 23.38 -20.23 -11.48
C ALA A 562 22.58 -21.41 -12.08
N ASN A 563 22.87 -21.77 -13.34
CA ASN A 563 22.39 -23.01 -13.96
C ASN A 563 20.86 -23.20 -13.89
N GLY A 564 20.08 -22.11 -13.91
CA GLY A 564 18.62 -22.16 -13.85
C GLY A 564 18.07 -22.69 -12.51
N ASP A 565 18.88 -22.74 -11.46
CA ASP A 565 18.46 -23.17 -10.12
C ASP A 565 17.43 -22.20 -9.53
N LEU A 566 16.59 -22.69 -8.63
CA LEU A 566 15.75 -21.82 -7.80
C LEU A 566 16.56 -21.18 -6.67
N GLY A 567 16.16 -19.99 -6.25
CA GLY A 567 16.69 -19.34 -5.05
C GLY A 567 16.31 -20.07 -3.75
N SER A 568 16.80 -19.54 -2.63
CA SER A 568 16.48 -20.06 -1.29
C SER A 568 15.06 -19.74 -0.81
N GLN A 569 14.21 -19.17 -1.67
CA GLN A 569 12.85 -18.81 -1.29
C GLN A 569 12.05 -20.08 -0.97
N PRO A 570 11.43 -20.21 0.22
CA PRO A 570 10.64 -21.39 0.53
C PRO A 570 9.44 -21.51 -0.41
N LEU A 571 9.26 -22.70 -0.96
CA LEU A 571 8.14 -23.03 -1.83
C LEU A 571 6.93 -23.43 -0.99
N TYR A 572 5.75 -23.07 -1.45
CA TYR A 572 4.50 -23.35 -0.77
C TYR A 572 3.55 -24.17 -1.64
N ASN A 573 3.24 -25.39 -1.18
CA ASN A 573 2.23 -26.24 -1.78
C ASN A 573 0.89 -26.05 -1.08
N SER A 574 -0.06 -25.39 -1.74
CA SER A 574 -1.43 -25.30 -1.25
C SER A 574 -2.16 -26.63 -1.48
N ASN A 575 -2.77 -27.19 -0.43
CA ASN A 575 -3.53 -28.46 -0.53
C ASN A 575 -4.97 -28.28 -1.06
N TYR A 576 -5.31 -27.13 -1.64
CA TYR A 576 -6.63 -26.79 -2.23
C TYR A 576 -7.87 -27.10 -1.35
N GLY A 577 -7.68 -27.21 -0.04
CA GLY A 577 -8.71 -27.37 0.98
C GLY A 577 -8.34 -26.58 2.25
N ALA A 578 -9.21 -26.56 3.26
CA ALA A 578 -9.09 -25.73 4.48
C ALA A 578 -7.90 -26.07 5.42
N THR A 579 -6.85 -26.72 4.92
CA THR A 579 -5.61 -27.03 5.64
C THR A 579 -4.50 -26.06 5.24
N ILE A 580 -3.51 -25.88 6.11
CA ILE A 580 -2.46 -24.86 5.94
C ILE A 580 -1.55 -25.10 4.72
N GLY A 581 -1.51 -26.31 4.16
CA GLY A 581 -0.58 -26.69 3.08
C GLY A 581 0.79 -27.14 3.60
N GLN A 582 1.81 -27.12 2.74
CA GLN A 582 3.19 -27.52 3.08
C GLN A 582 4.19 -26.47 2.62
N LEU A 583 5.27 -26.31 3.39
CA LEU A 583 6.46 -25.57 2.97
C LEU A 583 7.61 -26.53 2.71
N SER A 584 8.47 -26.18 1.77
CA SER A 584 9.70 -26.92 1.51
C SER A 584 10.79 -26.00 0.96
N GLN A 585 12.03 -26.45 1.06
CA GLN A 585 13.14 -25.84 0.30
C GLN A 585 12.96 -26.15 -1.18
N ALA A 586 13.56 -25.35 -2.07
CA ALA A 586 13.58 -25.61 -3.51
C ALA A 586 14.51 -26.77 -3.91
N SER A 587 14.34 -27.92 -3.27
CA SER A 587 15.12 -29.12 -3.51
C SER A 587 14.27 -30.38 -3.36
N TYR A 588 14.70 -31.48 -3.99
CA TYR A 588 13.99 -32.75 -3.95
C TYR A 588 14.97 -33.93 -3.84
N SER A 589 14.49 -35.04 -3.29
CA SER A 589 15.26 -36.27 -3.14
C SER A 589 15.31 -37.03 -4.47
N SER A 590 16.50 -37.43 -4.90
CA SER A 590 16.70 -38.24 -6.11
C SER A 590 17.98 -39.07 -6.02
N GLY A 591 17.87 -40.38 -6.26
CA GLY A 591 19.03 -41.28 -6.37
C GLY A 591 19.94 -41.30 -5.14
N GLY A 592 19.36 -41.25 -3.93
CA GLY A 592 20.10 -41.26 -2.66
C GLY A 592 20.68 -39.90 -2.22
N GLY A 593 20.48 -38.82 -2.99
CA GLY A 593 20.92 -37.47 -2.64
C GLY A 593 19.82 -36.41 -2.79
N THR A 594 20.15 -35.17 -2.45
CA THR A 594 19.29 -33.98 -2.64
C THR A 594 19.71 -33.24 -3.91
N ARG A 595 18.75 -32.87 -4.75
CA ARG A 595 18.97 -32.08 -5.98
C ARG A 595 18.28 -30.73 -5.86
N GLN A 596 18.92 -29.68 -6.37
CA GLN A 596 18.30 -28.36 -6.53
C GLN A 596 17.22 -28.41 -7.61
N MET A 597 16.11 -27.72 -7.37
CA MET A 597 15.07 -27.56 -8.37
C MET A 597 15.50 -26.56 -9.44
N LYS A 598 15.00 -26.79 -10.66
CA LYS A 598 15.20 -25.90 -11.80
C LYS A 598 13.95 -25.07 -12.03
N ASP A 599 14.14 -23.84 -12.53
CA ASP A 599 13.03 -23.00 -12.96
C ASP A 599 12.31 -23.66 -14.12
N VAL A 600 10.98 -23.56 -14.13
CA VAL A 600 10.13 -24.03 -15.22
C VAL A 600 10.67 -23.55 -16.57
N MET A 601 11.10 -22.29 -16.68
CA MET A 601 11.55 -21.67 -17.94
C MET A 601 12.94 -22.14 -18.39
N SER A 602 13.46 -23.23 -17.84
CA SER A 602 14.74 -23.83 -18.23
C SER A 602 14.52 -25.15 -18.97
N TYR A 603 15.45 -25.54 -19.84
CA TYR A 603 15.40 -26.84 -20.52
C TYR A 603 15.86 -28.02 -19.66
N CYS A 604 16.20 -27.76 -18.40
CA CYS A 604 16.55 -28.80 -17.42
C CYS A 604 15.34 -29.37 -16.68
N SER A 605 14.11 -29.12 -17.17
CA SER A 605 12.84 -29.67 -16.65
C SER A 605 12.52 -29.24 -15.21
N GLY A 606 12.07 -27.99 -15.05
CA GLY A 606 11.61 -27.44 -13.78
C GLY A 606 10.11 -27.67 -13.51
N ALA A 607 9.75 -27.97 -12.26
CA ALA A 607 8.36 -28.12 -11.82
C ALA A 607 7.80 -26.87 -11.08
N TRP A 608 8.64 -25.85 -10.85
CA TRP A 608 8.26 -24.67 -10.06
C TRP A 608 9.00 -23.42 -10.54
N PHE A 609 8.33 -22.27 -10.49
CA PHE A 609 8.98 -21.00 -10.83
C PHE A 609 9.88 -20.54 -9.68
N SER A 610 11.03 -19.97 -10.03
CA SER A 610 11.78 -19.12 -9.10
C SER A 610 10.95 -17.89 -8.72
N ASP A 611 11.33 -17.26 -7.62
CA ASP A 611 10.88 -15.93 -7.23
C ASP A 611 11.14 -14.88 -8.33
N TYR A 612 12.26 -14.98 -9.06
CA TYR A 612 12.53 -14.14 -10.24
C TYR A 612 11.44 -14.26 -11.31
N SER A 613 11.08 -15.48 -11.70
CA SER A 613 10.09 -15.74 -12.75
C SER A 613 8.68 -15.43 -12.25
N TYR A 614 8.35 -15.83 -11.03
CA TYR A 614 7.06 -15.59 -10.41
C TYR A 614 6.74 -14.09 -10.30
N ALA A 615 7.69 -13.27 -9.85
CA ALA A 615 7.50 -11.81 -9.76
C ALA A 615 7.23 -11.19 -11.14
N ARG A 616 7.84 -11.71 -12.22
CA ARG A 616 7.64 -11.20 -13.58
C ARG A 616 6.27 -11.58 -14.13
N VAL A 617 5.78 -12.77 -13.81
CA VAL A 617 4.39 -13.15 -14.11
C VAL A 617 3.43 -12.18 -13.41
N GLN A 618 3.65 -11.86 -12.14
CA GLN A 618 2.81 -10.91 -11.42
C GLN A 618 2.80 -9.52 -12.05
N GLN A 619 3.97 -9.00 -12.43
CA GLN A 619 4.10 -7.72 -13.15
C GLN A 619 3.36 -7.72 -14.49
N PHE A 620 3.44 -8.83 -15.25
CA PHE A 620 2.68 -8.98 -16.50
C PHE A 620 1.18 -8.95 -16.22
N LEU A 621 0.68 -9.69 -15.23
CA LEU A 621 -0.74 -9.73 -14.91
C LEU A 621 -1.29 -8.38 -14.44
N GLU A 622 -0.52 -7.62 -13.66
CA GLU A 622 -0.90 -6.26 -13.26
C GLU A 622 -1.02 -5.34 -14.50
N SER A 623 -0.07 -5.43 -15.43
CA SER A 623 -0.07 -4.64 -16.67
C SER A 623 -1.20 -5.05 -17.63
N TYR A 624 -1.43 -6.36 -17.76
CA TYR A 624 -2.49 -6.95 -18.57
C TYR A 624 -3.88 -6.56 -18.05
N ALA A 625 -4.11 -6.66 -16.74
CA ALA A 625 -5.36 -6.25 -16.10
C ALA A 625 -5.62 -4.73 -16.27
N ALA A 626 -4.58 -3.90 -16.12
CA ALA A 626 -4.67 -2.47 -16.35
C ALA A 626 -5.04 -2.14 -17.81
N ARG A 627 -4.47 -2.87 -18.79
CA ARG A 627 -4.80 -2.71 -20.22
C ARG A 627 -6.26 -3.06 -20.49
N LEU A 628 -6.74 -4.22 -19.99
CA LEU A 628 -8.13 -4.65 -20.17
C LEU A 628 -9.12 -3.65 -19.59
N ALA A 629 -8.80 -3.04 -18.43
CA ALA A 629 -9.64 -2.01 -17.83
C ALA A 629 -9.74 -0.73 -18.69
N ARG A 630 -8.68 -0.36 -19.42
CA ARG A 630 -8.70 0.79 -20.35
C ARG A 630 -9.47 0.47 -21.63
N THR A 631 -9.24 -0.69 -22.25
CA THR A 631 -9.91 -1.08 -23.50
C THR A 631 -11.41 -1.34 -23.29
N GLY A 632 -11.80 -1.90 -22.15
CA GLY A 632 -13.21 -2.07 -21.76
C GLY A 632 -13.95 -0.75 -21.49
N ARG A 633 -13.25 0.31 -21.07
CA ARG A 633 -13.80 1.69 -20.97
C ARG A 633 -13.86 2.41 -22.31
N SER A 634 -12.98 2.07 -23.25
CA SER A 634 -12.92 2.72 -24.57
C SER A 634 -13.88 2.12 -25.61
N SER A 635 -14.61 1.05 -25.26
CA SER A 635 -15.60 0.43 -26.15
C SER A 635 -16.89 1.26 -26.32
N SER A 636 -17.03 2.38 -25.60
CA SER A 636 -18.17 3.30 -25.68
C SER A 636 -17.90 4.58 -26.47
N VAL A 637 -16.71 4.74 -27.08
CA VAL A 637 -16.42 5.89 -27.96
C VAL A 637 -16.33 5.42 -29.40
N GLY A 638 -17.46 5.53 -30.11
CA GLY A 638 -17.53 5.76 -31.55
C GLY A 638 -17.06 4.62 -32.48
N ALA A 639 -17.98 3.70 -32.80
CA ALA A 639 -17.94 2.94 -34.06
C ALA A 639 -19.30 2.24 -34.29
N SER A 640 -20.33 3.01 -34.63
CA SER A 640 -20.87 2.99 -36.00
C SER A 640 -19.78 2.72 -37.06
N VAL A 641 -19.26 1.48 -37.09
CA VAL A 641 -18.71 0.93 -38.32
C VAL A 641 -19.85 0.08 -38.86
N LEU A 642 -20.59 0.66 -39.82
CA LEU A 642 -21.41 -0.12 -40.74
C LEU A 642 -20.62 -1.39 -41.07
N ALA A 643 -21.21 -2.57 -40.85
CA ALA A 643 -20.59 -3.83 -41.26
C ALA A 643 -20.08 -3.62 -42.69
N ALA A 644 -18.76 -3.66 -42.89
CA ALA A 644 -18.21 -3.43 -44.22
C ALA A 644 -18.94 -4.37 -45.18
N ASP A 645 -19.45 -3.85 -46.30
CA ASP A 645 -20.33 -4.59 -47.20
C ASP A 645 -19.71 -5.93 -47.67
N ASN A 646 -18.38 -6.04 -47.61
CA ASN A 646 -17.58 -7.23 -47.95
C ASN A 646 -16.95 -7.97 -46.74
N GLY A 647 -17.37 -7.65 -45.51
CA GLY A 647 -16.81 -8.19 -44.27
C GLY A 647 -15.40 -7.66 -43.95
N TYR A 648 -14.62 -8.46 -43.22
CA TYR A 648 -13.25 -8.14 -42.82
C TYR A 648 -12.26 -9.11 -43.45
N LEU A 649 -11.08 -8.60 -43.82
CA LEU A 649 -9.96 -9.40 -44.29
C LEU A 649 -8.86 -9.42 -43.22
N THR A 650 -8.35 -10.60 -42.92
CA THR A 650 -7.20 -10.79 -42.03
C THR A 650 -5.99 -11.20 -42.86
N ILE A 651 -4.91 -10.46 -42.72
CA ILE A 651 -3.59 -10.80 -43.26
C ILE A 651 -2.70 -11.16 -42.09
N SER A 652 -2.00 -12.28 -42.22
CA SER A 652 -1.00 -12.72 -41.25
C SER A 652 0.24 -13.21 -41.99
N GLY A 653 1.33 -13.33 -41.26
CA GLY A 653 2.61 -13.70 -41.85
C GLY A 653 3.67 -13.91 -40.78
N ARG A 654 4.86 -14.22 -41.24
CA ARG A 654 6.07 -14.25 -40.45
C ARG A 654 7.09 -13.27 -40.99
N ILE A 655 7.81 -12.64 -40.09
CA ILE A 655 8.95 -11.78 -40.33
C ILE A 655 10.16 -12.53 -39.80
N THR A 656 11.13 -12.77 -40.67
CA THR A 656 12.44 -13.33 -40.31
C THR A 656 13.53 -12.35 -40.77
N ASP A 657 14.75 -12.63 -40.39
CA ASP A 657 15.96 -12.01 -40.94
C ASP A 657 16.07 -12.13 -42.48
N HIS A 658 15.40 -13.11 -43.09
CA HIS A 658 15.36 -13.34 -44.55
C HIS A 658 14.18 -12.62 -45.25
N GLY A 659 13.35 -11.88 -44.53
CA GLY A 659 12.23 -11.10 -45.07
C GLY A 659 10.86 -11.52 -44.55
N VAL A 660 9.81 -11.13 -45.28
CA VAL A 660 8.41 -11.38 -44.89
C VAL A 660 7.82 -12.49 -45.75
N GLN A 661 7.15 -13.43 -45.09
CA GLN A 661 6.32 -14.43 -45.75
C GLN A 661 4.88 -14.32 -45.24
N LEU A 662 3.92 -14.17 -46.17
CA LEU A 662 2.50 -14.15 -45.83
C LEU A 662 1.92 -15.55 -45.70
N HIS A 663 0.98 -15.68 -44.77
CA HIS A 663 0.03 -16.78 -44.72
C HIS A 663 -1.20 -16.45 -45.58
N PRO A 664 -2.00 -17.46 -45.97
CA PRO A 664 -3.25 -17.23 -46.69
C PRO A 664 -4.16 -16.24 -45.96
N ALA A 665 -4.71 -15.27 -46.70
CA ALA A 665 -5.62 -14.30 -46.12
C ALA A 665 -6.92 -15.00 -45.69
N VAL A 666 -7.59 -14.48 -44.64
CA VAL A 666 -8.85 -15.05 -44.16
C VAL A 666 -9.94 -13.99 -44.15
N ALA A 667 -11.01 -14.24 -44.90
CA ALA A 667 -12.20 -13.39 -44.92
C ALA A 667 -13.17 -13.82 -43.80
N SER A 668 -13.79 -12.86 -43.14
CA SER A 668 -14.74 -13.11 -42.04
C SER A 668 -15.86 -12.08 -42.00
N ALA A 669 -17.04 -12.47 -41.48
CA ALA A 669 -18.17 -11.55 -41.34
C ALA A 669 -17.96 -10.49 -40.24
N THR A 670 -17.12 -10.78 -39.25
CA THR A 670 -16.91 -9.95 -38.07
C THR A 670 -15.48 -10.15 -37.58
N ALA A 671 -14.66 -9.10 -37.65
CA ALA A 671 -13.36 -9.05 -36.99
C ALA A 671 -13.37 -7.92 -35.95
N ARG A 672 -12.77 -8.18 -34.78
CA ARG A 672 -12.32 -7.09 -33.92
C ARG A 672 -11.00 -6.59 -34.52
N THR A 673 -11.03 -5.38 -35.08
CA THR A 673 -9.80 -4.65 -35.40
C THR A 673 -9.04 -4.42 -34.09
N GLY A 674 -7.94 -5.15 -33.87
CA GLY A 674 -6.99 -4.76 -32.86
C GLY A 674 -6.42 -3.41 -33.28
N THR A 675 -6.69 -2.35 -32.50
CA THR A 675 -6.05 -1.06 -32.73
C THR A 675 -4.63 -1.19 -32.21
N ALA A 676 -3.69 -1.56 -33.08
CA ALA A 676 -2.29 -1.29 -32.83
C ALA A 676 -2.14 0.22 -32.64
N ASP A 677 -1.31 0.63 -31.68
CA ASP A 677 -1.10 2.05 -31.39
C ASP A 677 -0.47 2.74 -32.61
N SER A 678 -0.69 4.04 -32.75
CA SER A 678 0.05 4.93 -33.63
C SER A 678 1.58 4.84 -33.45
N SER A 679 2.06 4.32 -32.32
CA SER A 679 3.46 4.02 -32.04
C SER A 679 3.93 2.65 -32.52
N ALA A 680 3.12 1.88 -33.24
CA ALA A 680 3.51 0.56 -33.74
C ALA A 680 4.69 0.65 -34.72
N THR A 681 5.71 -0.16 -34.48
CA THR A 681 6.91 -0.24 -35.32
C THR A 681 6.56 -0.66 -36.75
N TYR A 682 5.56 -1.54 -36.93
CA TYR A 682 5.21 -2.09 -38.24
C TYR A 682 3.86 -1.62 -38.76
N SER A 683 3.72 -1.53 -40.09
CA SER A 683 2.44 -1.31 -40.76
C SER A 683 2.36 -2.04 -42.10
N LEU A 684 1.14 -2.47 -42.47
CA LEU A 684 0.82 -2.90 -43.82
C LEU A 684 0.35 -1.71 -44.64
N ARG A 685 1.05 -1.41 -45.73
CA ARG A 685 0.55 -0.50 -46.77
C ARG A 685 -0.09 -1.31 -47.87
N ILE A 686 -1.39 -1.15 -48.05
CA ILE A 686 -2.19 -1.90 -49.01
C ILE A 686 -2.65 -0.95 -50.10
N LEU A 687 -2.40 -1.33 -51.36
CA LEU A 687 -2.92 -0.66 -52.55
C LEU A 687 -4.08 -1.50 -53.10
N THR A 688 -5.28 -0.91 -53.18
CA THR A 688 -6.45 -1.56 -53.78
C THR A 688 -6.39 -1.50 -55.30
N ALA A 689 -7.11 -2.40 -55.97
CA ALA A 689 -7.26 -2.37 -57.42
C ALA A 689 -7.93 -1.07 -57.95
N SER A 690 -8.65 -0.35 -57.09
CA SER A 690 -9.21 0.98 -57.38
C SER A 690 -8.20 2.13 -57.22
N GLY A 691 -6.95 1.84 -56.81
CA GLY A 691 -5.89 2.83 -56.63
C GLY A 691 -5.87 3.51 -55.25
N GLN A 692 -6.70 3.06 -54.29
CA GLN A 692 -6.71 3.58 -52.93
C GLN A 692 -5.57 2.96 -52.12
N THR A 693 -4.86 3.77 -51.33
CA THR A 693 -3.85 3.28 -50.39
C THR A 693 -4.38 3.35 -48.96
N MET A 694 -4.18 2.28 -48.19
CA MET A 694 -4.48 2.22 -46.76
C MET A 694 -3.25 1.74 -45.98
N ASN A 695 -2.99 2.36 -44.83
CA ASN A 695 -1.93 1.96 -43.90
C ASN A 695 -2.56 1.39 -42.64
N VAL A 696 -2.19 0.16 -42.29
CA VAL A 696 -2.73 -0.51 -41.11
C VAL A 696 -1.58 -0.87 -40.17
N PRO A 697 -1.42 -0.19 -39.02
CA PRO A 697 -0.39 -0.52 -38.05
C PRO A 697 -0.62 -1.90 -37.45
N PHE A 698 0.45 -2.60 -37.09
CA PHE A 698 0.38 -3.89 -36.38
C PHE A 698 1.59 -4.13 -35.48
N ASP A 699 1.35 -4.90 -34.41
CA ASP A 699 2.39 -5.41 -33.53
C ASP A 699 2.85 -6.80 -33.98
N THR A 700 4.13 -7.10 -33.75
CA THR A 700 4.71 -8.43 -33.97
C THR A 700 4.66 -9.26 -32.69
N GLN A 701 4.47 -10.57 -32.86
CA GLN A 701 4.45 -11.56 -31.79
C GLN A 701 5.73 -12.37 -31.86
N GLN A 702 6.55 -12.29 -30.82
CA GLN A 702 7.77 -13.07 -30.74
C GLN A 702 7.44 -14.54 -30.44
N LEU A 703 8.10 -15.44 -31.16
CA LEU A 703 7.98 -16.88 -30.97
C LEU A 703 9.06 -17.38 -30.00
N ALA A 704 8.67 -18.05 -28.92
CA ALA A 704 9.58 -18.82 -28.06
C ALA A 704 9.93 -20.16 -28.71
N ASP A 705 11.02 -20.79 -28.27
CA ASP A 705 11.43 -22.17 -28.65
C ASP A 705 11.63 -22.42 -30.15
N SER A 706 11.64 -21.35 -30.94
CA SER A 706 11.97 -21.36 -32.35
C SER A 706 13.48 -21.37 -32.51
N ARG A 707 13.99 -22.23 -33.40
CA ARG A 707 15.43 -22.30 -33.75
C ARG A 707 15.94 -21.10 -34.55
N VAL A 708 15.04 -20.21 -34.97
CA VAL A 708 15.30 -19.02 -35.77
C VAL A 708 14.52 -17.84 -35.19
N ASP A 709 15.09 -16.64 -35.25
CA ASP A 709 14.40 -15.40 -34.88
C ASP A 709 13.24 -15.14 -35.84
N VAL A 710 12.05 -15.53 -35.40
CA VAL A 710 10.82 -15.43 -36.17
C VAL A 710 9.82 -14.67 -35.34
N SER A 711 9.25 -13.63 -35.95
CA SER A 711 8.11 -12.92 -35.41
C SER A 711 6.89 -13.17 -36.28
N HIS A 712 5.76 -13.51 -35.69
CA HIS A 712 4.50 -13.58 -36.41
C HIS A 712 3.76 -12.25 -36.33
N PHE A 713 2.93 -11.96 -37.32
CA PHE A 713 2.01 -10.84 -37.24
C PHE A 713 0.65 -11.26 -37.76
N ARG A 714 -0.37 -10.53 -37.30
CA ARG A 714 -1.75 -10.67 -37.75
C ARG A 714 -2.40 -9.30 -37.67
N VAL A 715 -3.10 -8.93 -38.72
CA VAL A 715 -3.85 -7.69 -38.79
C VAL A 715 -5.15 -7.92 -39.54
N SER A 716 -6.25 -7.40 -38.97
CA SER A 716 -7.59 -7.49 -39.54
C SER A 716 -8.10 -6.09 -39.83
N PHE A 717 -8.67 -5.89 -41.02
CA PHE A 717 -9.20 -4.60 -41.47
C PHE A 717 -10.47 -4.81 -42.33
N ALA A 718 -11.25 -3.74 -42.53
CA ALA A 718 -12.42 -3.79 -43.40
C ALA A 718 -12.01 -4.25 -44.80
N ASN A 719 -12.66 -5.27 -45.35
CA ASN A 719 -12.25 -5.90 -46.60
C ASN A 719 -12.38 -4.91 -47.77
N PRO A 720 -11.28 -4.45 -48.38
CA PRO A 720 -11.33 -3.44 -49.45
C PRO A 720 -11.70 -4.04 -50.82
N GLY A 721 -11.96 -5.35 -50.88
CA GLY A 721 -12.13 -6.08 -52.13
C GLY A 721 -10.77 -6.45 -52.74
N ASP A 722 -10.61 -6.24 -54.04
CA ASP A 722 -9.38 -6.62 -54.74
C ASP A 722 -8.18 -5.77 -54.32
N ILE A 723 -7.13 -6.43 -53.84
CA ILE A 723 -5.83 -5.83 -53.51
C ILE A 723 -4.88 -6.02 -54.70
N SER A 724 -4.16 -4.95 -55.07
CA SER A 724 -3.16 -4.95 -56.13
C SER A 724 -1.73 -5.02 -55.62
N ASP A 725 -1.44 -4.47 -54.43
CA ASP A 725 -0.09 -4.51 -53.84
C ASP A 725 -0.14 -4.43 -52.31
N ILE A 726 0.86 -5.02 -51.65
CA ILE A 726 1.05 -4.96 -50.19
C ILE A 726 2.54 -4.81 -49.87
N ASP A 727 2.86 -3.75 -49.12
CA ASP A 727 4.17 -3.57 -48.51
C ASP A 727 4.10 -3.77 -46.99
N VAL A 728 5.14 -4.38 -46.43
CA VAL A 728 5.39 -4.32 -44.99
C VAL A 728 6.39 -3.21 -44.71
N LEU A 729 5.99 -2.27 -43.86
CA LEU A 729 6.83 -1.15 -43.45
C LEU A 729 7.26 -1.35 -42.00
N ALA A 730 8.53 -1.06 -41.69
CA ALA A 730 9.04 -0.88 -40.35
C ALA A 730 9.49 0.57 -40.18
N ASN A 731 8.97 1.28 -39.18
CA ASN A 731 9.21 2.70 -38.92
C ASN A 731 9.03 3.56 -40.19
N GLY A 732 7.98 3.27 -40.96
CA GLY A 732 7.67 3.96 -42.23
C GLY A 732 8.55 3.61 -43.42
N LYS A 733 9.54 2.71 -43.28
CA LYS A 733 10.39 2.22 -44.38
C LYS A 733 9.95 0.84 -44.83
N VAL A 734 9.83 0.63 -46.14
CA VAL A 734 9.49 -0.69 -46.70
C VAL A 734 10.62 -1.68 -46.38
N VAL A 735 10.30 -2.71 -45.61
CA VAL A 735 11.22 -3.81 -45.25
C VAL A 735 10.98 -5.06 -46.09
N SER A 736 9.82 -5.17 -46.73
CA SER A 736 9.55 -6.19 -47.73
C SER A 736 8.49 -5.70 -48.71
N LYS A 737 8.77 -5.92 -50.00
CA LYS A 737 7.78 -5.82 -51.08
C LYS A 737 7.32 -7.23 -51.40
N ILE A 738 6.03 -7.45 -51.43
CA ILE A 738 5.49 -8.76 -51.77
C ILE A 738 5.42 -8.83 -53.31
N ASP A 739 6.35 -9.59 -53.92
CA ASP A 739 6.58 -9.59 -55.36
C ASP A 739 5.35 -10.05 -56.19
N ARG A 740 5.25 -9.52 -57.42
CA ARG A 740 4.12 -9.54 -58.36
C ARG A 740 3.73 -10.92 -58.92
N SER A 741 4.17 -12.03 -58.31
CA SER A 741 4.08 -13.37 -58.90
C SER A 741 2.69 -14.02 -58.86
N VAL A 742 1.63 -13.28 -58.53
CA VAL A 742 0.23 -13.72 -58.76
C VAL A 742 -0.22 -13.23 -60.14
N ARG A 743 0.28 -13.86 -61.21
CA ARG A 743 -0.23 -13.62 -62.57
C ARG A 743 -1.69 -14.10 -62.67
N ARG A 744 -2.56 -13.17 -63.08
CA ARG A 744 -3.94 -13.35 -63.57
C ARG A 744 -4.88 -14.15 -62.66
N ALA A 745 -5.49 -13.45 -61.71
CA ALA A 745 -6.83 -13.81 -61.26
C ALA A 745 -7.79 -13.65 -62.45
N VAL A 746 -8.33 -14.77 -62.94
CA VAL A 746 -9.56 -14.76 -63.74
C VAL A 746 -10.66 -14.19 -62.84
N ALA A 747 -11.46 -13.26 -63.33
CA ALA A 747 -12.60 -12.72 -62.59
C ALA A 747 -13.45 -13.87 -62.05
N ALA A 748 -13.50 -14.02 -60.73
CA ALA A 748 -14.24 -15.10 -60.09
C ALA A 748 -15.75 -14.85 -60.25
N THR A 749 -16.39 -15.55 -61.18
CA THR A 749 -17.85 -15.70 -61.18
C THR A 749 -18.26 -16.51 -59.94
N ALA A 750 -19.29 -16.03 -59.24
CA ALA A 750 -19.59 -16.26 -57.83
C ALA A 750 -20.00 -17.69 -57.37
N ALA A 751 -19.75 -18.79 -58.11
CA ALA A 751 -20.39 -20.08 -57.81
C ALA A 751 -19.52 -21.35 -57.97
N ASN A 752 -18.30 -21.38 -57.41
CA ASN A 752 -17.42 -22.56 -57.49
C ASN A 752 -17.25 -23.36 -56.19
N LEU A 753 -17.98 -23.04 -55.11
CA LEU A 753 -17.95 -23.86 -53.87
C LEU A 753 -19.13 -24.83 -53.85
N GLN A 754 -18.85 -26.13 -53.86
CA GLN A 754 -19.84 -27.18 -53.62
C GLN A 754 -19.67 -27.72 -52.20
N THR A 755 -20.78 -27.82 -51.48
CA THR A 755 -20.78 -28.37 -50.12
C THR A 755 -21.83 -29.44 -49.94
N THR A 756 -21.46 -30.56 -49.32
CA THR A 756 -22.40 -31.64 -48.98
C THR A 756 -22.21 -32.02 -47.52
N GLN A 757 -23.31 -32.15 -46.76
CA GLN A 757 -23.29 -32.62 -45.37
C GLN A 757 -23.84 -34.03 -45.31
N ASN A 758 -23.04 -34.98 -44.81
CA ASN A 758 -23.47 -36.38 -44.66
C ASN A 758 -22.67 -37.03 -43.53
N ALA A 759 -23.33 -37.88 -42.72
CA ALA A 759 -22.71 -38.69 -41.66
C ALA A 759 -21.79 -37.88 -40.73
N GLY A 760 -22.20 -36.66 -40.35
CA GLY A 760 -21.42 -35.80 -39.47
C GLY A 760 -20.20 -35.13 -40.11
N LYS A 761 -20.05 -35.16 -41.44
CA LYS A 761 -18.98 -34.47 -42.18
C LYS A 761 -19.52 -33.37 -43.08
N LEU A 762 -18.74 -32.30 -43.24
CA LEU A 762 -18.93 -31.27 -44.25
C LEU A 762 -17.88 -31.46 -45.35
N ALA A 763 -18.32 -31.99 -46.50
CA ALA A 763 -17.49 -32.09 -47.70
C ALA A 763 -17.49 -30.75 -48.45
N LEU A 764 -16.31 -30.31 -48.89
CA LEU A 764 -16.06 -29.07 -49.62
C LEU A 764 -15.35 -29.41 -50.94
N ARG A 765 -15.79 -28.82 -52.05
CA ARG A 765 -15.05 -28.79 -53.31
C ARG A 765 -15.01 -27.36 -53.85
N TRP A 766 -13.83 -26.87 -54.21
CA TRP A 766 -13.61 -25.52 -54.72
C TRP A 766 -12.52 -25.50 -55.79
N ASN A 767 -12.45 -24.39 -56.56
CA ASN A 767 -11.42 -24.20 -57.56
C ASN A 767 -10.11 -23.75 -56.90
N ALA A 768 -9.20 -24.69 -56.67
CA ALA A 768 -7.89 -24.41 -56.06
C ALA A 768 -6.95 -23.60 -56.95
N ASP A 769 -7.14 -23.58 -58.27
CA ASP A 769 -6.30 -22.78 -59.17
C ASP A 769 -6.61 -21.29 -59.04
N ALA A 770 -7.87 -20.95 -58.75
CA ALA A 770 -8.30 -19.58 -58.50
C ALA A 770 -8.14 -19.17 -57.02
N GLU A 771 -8.45 -20.08 -56.10
CA GLU A 771 -8.48 -19.86 -54.65
C GLU A 771 -7.73 -21.01 -53.97
N PRO A 772 -6.39 -20.94 -53.86
CA PRO A 772 -5.59 -22.08 -53.40
C PRO A 772 -5.89 -22.54 -51.97
N TYR A 773 -6.53 -21.69 -51.16
CA TYR A 773 -6.74 -21.92 -49.75
C TYR A 773 -8.22 -21.83 -49.35
N ALA A 774 -8.63 -22.66 -48.40
CA ALA A 774 -9.92 -22.59 -47.75
C ALA A 774 -9.82 -22.66 -46.21
N ALA A 775 -10.76 -22.04 -45.50
CA ALA A 775 -10.94 -22.15 -44.05
C ALA A 775 -12.42 -22.26 -43.70
N VAL A 776 -12.75 -22.97 -42.62
CA VAL A 776 -14.12 -23.26 -42.21
C VAL A 776 -14.34 -22.78 -40.79
N LEU A 777 -15.28 -21.87 -40.61
CA LEU A 777 -15.76 -21.41 -39.31
C LEU A 777 -17.21 -21.83 -39.13
N TYR A 778 -17.58 -22.43 -38.01
CA TYR A 778 -18.96 -22.66 -37.62
C TYR A 778 -19.46 -21.51 -36.74
N VAL A 779 -20.66 -21.01 -37.03
CA VAL A 779 -21.38 -20.02 -36.22
C VAL A 779 -22.69 -20.66 -35.77
N ALA A 780 -22.77 -20.94 -34.48
CA ALA A 780 -23.96 -21.50 -33.84
C ALA A 780 -25.14 -20.51 -33.87
N ALA A 781 -26.35 -21.02 -33.62
CA ALA A 781 -27.56 -20.20 -33.60
C ALA A 781 -27.53 -19.07 -32.55
N ASP A 782 -26.78 -19.27 -31.45
CA ASP A 782 -26.51 -18.27 -30.40
C ASP A 782 -25.39 -17.28 -30.77
N GLY A 783 -24.82 -17.38 -31.97
CA GLY A 783 -23.74 -16.53 -32.47
C GLY A 783 -22.33 -16.97 -32.06
N ARG A 784 -22.18 -18.03 -31.25
CA ARG A 784 -20.86 -18.55 -30.85
C ARG A 784 -20.12 -19.15 -32.04
N LYS A 785 -18.82 -18.89 -32.09
CA LYS A 785 -17.92 -19.21 -33.20
C LYS A 785 -17.03 -20.40 -32.88
N THR A 786 -16.72 -21.24 -33.87
CA THR A 786 -15.83 -22.40 -33.75
C THR A 786 -15.12 -22.68 -35.09
N VAL A 787 -13.82 -22.41 -35.20
CA VAL A 787 -12.97 -22.60 -36.40
C VAL A 787 -12.66 -24.07 -36.66
N ILE A 788 -13.41 -24.75 -37.50
CA ILE A 788 -13.29 -26.21 -37.68
C ILE A 788 -11.97 -26.60 -38.36
N ALA A 789 -11.59 -25.85 -39.39
CA ALA A 789 -10.39 -26.12 -40.17
C ALA A 789 -9.79 -24.81 -40.70
N SER A 790 -8.47 -24.81 -40.91
CA SER A 790 -7.74 -23.66 -41.43
C SER A 790 -6.65 -24.06 -42.41
N ALA A 791 -6.42 -23.22 -43.42
CA ALA A 791 -5.41 -23.43 -44.46
C ALA A 791 -5.55 -24.77 -45.21
N LEU A 792 -6.79 -25.15 -45.53
CA LEU A 792 -7.10 -26.28 -46.39
C LEU A 792 -6.61 -26.00 -47.83
N THR A 793 -6.08 -27.02 -48.50
CA THR A 793 -5.53 -26.92 -49.87
C THR A 793 -6.06 -28.08 -50.74
N GLY A 794 -5.74 -28.06 -52.04
CA GLY A 794 -6.02 -29.19 -52.94
C GLY A 794 -7.43 -29.24 -53.55
N GLY A 795 -8.30 -28.27 -53.25
CA GLY A 795 -9.57 -28.08 -53.96
C GLY A 795 -10.70 -29.04 -53.57
N SER A 796 -10.44 -30.03 -52.70
CA SER A 796 -11.46 -30.93 -52.18
C SER A 796 -11.05 -31.48 -50.81
N THR A 797 -11.93 -31.40 -49.81
CA THR A 797 -11.72 -32.00 -48.48
C THR A 797 -13.04 -32.32 -47.78
N ALA A 798 -13.00 -33.11 -46.72
CA ALA A 798 -14.14 -33.32 -45.84
C ALA A 798 -13.72 -33.14 -44.38
N VAL A 799 -14.38 -32.21 -43.69
CA VAL A 799 -14.09 -31.90 -42.27
C VAL A 799 -15.14 -32.52 -41.37
N ASP A 800 -14.72 -33.03 -40.22
CA ASP A 800 -15.63 -33.56 -39.20
C ASP A 800 -16.36 -32.42 -38.49
N VAL A 801 -17.68 -32.48 -38.49
CA VAL A 801 -18.58 -31.51 -37.84
C VAL A 801 -19.56 -32.19 -36.89
N SER A 802 -19.39 -33.48 -36.61
CA SER A 802 -20.30 -34.31 -35.82
C SER A 802 -20.46 -33.83 -34.39
N ALA A 803 -19.37 -33.33 -33.78
CA ALA A 803 -19.33 -32.87 -32.39
C ALA A 803 -19.97 -31.49 -32.15
N LEU A 804 -20.37 -30.80 -33.21
CA LEU A 804 -20.93 -29.45 -33.11
C LEU A 804 -22.49 -29.52 -32.93
N PRO A 805 -23.17 -28.51 -32.36
CA PRO A 805 -24.64 -28.51 -32.21
C PRO A 805 -25.41 -28.31 -33.52
N ALA A 806 -26.57 -28.97 -33.72
CA ALA A 806 -27.43 -28.75 -34.90
C ALA A 806 -27.91 -27.29 -35.05
N GLY A 807 -28.20 -26.87 -36.28
CA GLY A 807 -28.57 -25.48 -36.62
C GLY A 807 -27.37 -24.55 -36.78
N GLY A 808 -27.60 -23.25 -37.05
CA GLY A 808 -26.52 -22.29 -37.34
C GLY A 808 -26.02 -22.34 -38.79
N ARG A 809 -24.76 -21.93 -39.01
CA ARG A 809 -24.14 -21.89 -40.36
C ARG A 809 -22.64 -22.11 -40.32
N PHE A 810 -22.07 -22.58 -41.41
CA PHE A 810 -20.65 -22.49 -41.71
C PHE A 810 -20.36 -21.21 -42.51
N GLU A 811 -19.25 -20.56 -42.19
CA GLU A 811 -18.61 -19.49 -42.95
C GLU A 811 -17.33 -20.08 -43.56
N VAL A 812 -17.34 -20.29 -44.87
CA VAL A 812 -16.21 -20.83 -45.64
C VAL A 812 -15.47 -19.66 -46.28
N SER A 813 -14.25 -19.41 -45.80
CA SER A 813 -13.34 -18.43 -46.41
C SER A 813 -12.57 -19.11 -47.52
N LEU A 814 -12.63 -18.58 -48.74
CA LEU A 814 -11.83 -18.98 -49.89
C LEU A 814 -10.87 -17.86 -50.23
N SER A 815 -9.57 -18.18 -50.38
CA SER A 815 -8.54 -17.15 -50.42
C SER A 815 -7.29 -17.52 -51.20
N SER A 816 -6.53 -16.46 -51.51
CA SER A 816 -5.13 -16.49 -51.92
C SER A 816 -4.27 -15.82 -50.82
N SER A 817 -3.01 -15.50 -51.11
CA SER A 817 -2.12 -14.79 -50.18
C SER A 817 -2.62 -13.38 -49.82
N VAL A 818 -3.34 -12.70 -50.73
CA VAL A 818 -3.73 -11.28 -50.58
C VAL A 818 -5.20 -10.99 -50.91
N ARG A 819 -5.99 -12.01 -51.24
CA ARG A 819 -7.44 -11.88 -51.50
C ARG A 819 -8.20 -12.92 -50.72
N GLY A 820 -9.41 -12.59 -50.29
CA GLY A 820 -10.31 -13.56 -49.66
C GLY A 820 -11.77 -13.15 -49.81
N ARG A 821 -12.63 -14.15 -50.01
CA ARG A 821 -14.09 -14.01 -49.94
C ARG A 821 -14.68 -15.07 -49.03
N MET A 822 -15.86 -14.79 -48.50
CA MET A 822 -16.55 -15.67 -47.57
C MET A 822 -17.88 -16.14 -48.19
N VAL A 823 -18.16 -17.43 -48.04
CA VAL A 823 -19.42 -18.07 -48.45
C VAL A 823 -20.12 -18.63 -47.19
N LYS A 824 -21.42 -18.39 -47.05
CA LYS A 824 -22.22 -18.93 -45.94
C LYS A 824 -22.95 -20.19 -46.37
N VAL A 825 -22.86 -21.24 -45.56
CA VAL A 825 -23.50 -22.55 -45.82
C VAL A 825 -24.32 -22.91 -44.59
N ALA A 826 -25.62 -23.16 -44.74
CA ALA A 826 -26.46 -23.54 -43.61
C ALA A 826 -26.00 -24.88 -43.02
N ARG A 827 -25.99 -25.01 -41.70
CA ARG A 827 -25.78 -26.30 -41.08
C ARG A 827 -27.11 -27.06 -41.02
N GLN A 828 -27.11 -28.26 -41.59
CA GLN A 828 -28.28 -29.13 -41.66
C GLN A 828 -28.43 -29.98 -40.40
#